data_AF-A0AA52EHW0-F1
#
_entry.id   AF-A0AA52EHW0-F1
#
_cell.length_a   1.000
_cell.length_b   1.000
_cell.length_c   1.000
_cell.angle_alpha   90.00
_cell.angle_beta   90.00
_cell.angle_gamma   90.00
#
_symmetry.space_group_name_H-M   'P 1'
#
loop_
_entity.id
_entity.type
_entity.pdbx_description
1 polymer ?
#
loop_
_entity_poly.entity_id
_entity_poly.type
_entity_poly.pdbx_seq_one_letter_code
_entity_poly.pdbx_strand_id
1 'polypeptide(L)'
;MSINRSIHSYFHQFKVKKSSKKNLLSLLPATFLAACGSGSGSTPVNTDTGVDPAPPPVEPDFTEDPVGTFTARDSSDGLVLSQESSTTVLTVLGREGADQITTGSASDIIRGEGGDDVITSGAGSDLILPGSGADTVNAGSGNDVIVLIGVTSADQYGQESITSPSGQSTDLSSLLDLSDLNDQATSDAVSGEAISGESGTDTLVIYGEVDITSIALESLETLWLNSAVTLTDSQFEGFSRLAGDGTSSLVVMTQTGGTFDLSEKTITDVESLSFSEAVTLNLTDDSDVSGISSISSEGGISISIGQGTMALETIITRIDDLDVITLSEEAVLDLSGITTENLDQEFIINGAGQLVFTSTQLADPESLAGLIVDPDMTFVDENGNSIDPTIAGVDVIMTIPAGSDELPIASVSSVVVQESAETSSVVISLSARYSETATVAYRLSDGTEGSVTFAPNEYEKSLTFNWLDDSEVEASFAFEITLTEQSTIPVSSDAGGVVVLDDDSSSLDVSDSRLAATVVSASEDIASVISVAGDEDWFKVDLSAGQYSIKLSGDLVDAATKGDILLFLSDADGNEISSGDLSANGLLSINATVESAGTYYLRTVGTETAVGDYTISIGTVTSLQSASEGALDLPESVDTTGSIAVGETVTGTIASSADEDWYGVFLEAGSIYQVDMTGEASGGGSLVDPYVRAVYDSDGNALPTVYNDDGGFSPDGSSGDYEVSFLFQPTESGIYYISAGGWASGTYSLSVDDVSNDFDTDLPLGPTNKESIPYVDSIGRSGDDRVDSLLYGTRYQQDQDGTQTTLTWSFSSEGNFSRRSGGYSGSDSPDEGGDEPDVNFSELTTAQKAIFLDIIDMVENYTNIDFVQVADIASTETSPGSAGDIRIGWSGKTGTDAAAWAYLPNGWLYDGDIWLFSENLSSDPERPYLGFVMLHELGHALGLKHSFEEEGAGIAIDPNFDSVEYTVMSYTDSVEFGSRAVADLYPTTLMYYDILALQYIYGESEVNPENTTYTFDGTEQYYMTLWDTGGVDTIDFVNQLSGVNIDLSGSQWSDVNTTVNYYQFGDFVGNKTATLFIPEEVDIENVIGTDEDDRIKGGDQDNVLEGQGGADMLAGGAGQDSLTGGTGGDTFITALGEGVSEKGDADLVFDFTDGEDLIGLIDLTYEDLTLESDDGDTLIKDDNGQILFILDDVDSSQLDSNDFVVLQTDWYEN
;
A
#
# COMPACT_ATOMS: atom_id res chain seq x y z
N MET A 1 37.84 -26.69 -26.72
CA MET A 1 39.05 -27.49 -27.08
C MET A 1 39.64 -27.04 -28.43
N SER A 2 40.96 -26.79 -28.58
CA SER A 2 41.72 -26.74 -29.87
C SER A 2 41.35 -25.69 -30.98
N ILE A 3 41.91 -24.47 -31.00
CA ILE A 3 43.16 -24.04 -31.73
C ILE A 3 43.00 -23.39 -33.16
N ASN A 4 43.57 -22.16 -33.32
CA ASN A 4 44.01 -21.45 -34.57
C ASN A 4 42.91 -21.03 -35.59
N ARG A 5 43.00 -19.94 -36.38
CA ARG A 5 44.04 -18.95 -36.80
C ARG A 5 43.30 -17.77 -37.51
N SER A 6 43.80 -16.55 -37.73
CA SER A 6 45.16 -15.98 -37.74
C SER A 6 45.15 -14.44 -37.63
N ILE A 7 46.20 -13.87 -37.01
CA ILE A 7 46.49 -12.42 -36.94
C ILE A 7 47.19 -11.92 -38.24
N HIS A 8 47.10 -10.60 -38.51
CA HIS A 8 47.96 -9.67 -39.31
C HIS A 8 47.17 -8.93 -40.43
N SER A 9 47.32 -7.61 -40.66
CA SER A 9 48.50 -6.75 -40.48
C SER A 9 48.20 -5.25 -40.20
N TYR A 10 49.15 -4.59 -39.53
CA TYR A 10 49.16 -3.19 -39.05
C TYR A 10 49.50 -2.09 -40.09
N PHE A 11 48.88 -0.90 -39.90
CA PHE A 11 49.42 0.49 -39.94
C PHE A 11 50.37 1.01 -41.05
N HIS A 12 50.06 2.22 -41.58
CA HIS A 12 50.78 3.48 -41.24
C HIS A 12 49.98 4.73 -41.69
N GLN A 13 49.45 5.53 -40.74
CA GLN A 13 50.02 6.77 -40.17
C GLN A 13 49.88 8.07 -41.02
N PHE A 14 49.17 9.06 -40.47
CA PHE A 14 49.76 10.37 -40.15
C PHE A 14 49.18 10.95 -38.84
N LYS A 15 49.95 11.80 -38.15
CA LYS A 15 49.69 12.35 -36.79
C LYS A 15 48.73 13.58 -36.85
N VAL A 16 48.12 14.09 -35.76
CA VAL A 16 48.75 14.96 -34.72
C VAL A 16 47.92 15.10 -33.41
N LYS A 17 48.58 14.84 -32.26
CA LYS A 17 48.44 15.37 -30.87
C LYS A 17 47.08 15.76 -30.21
N LYS A 18 46.60 14.84 -29.35
CA LYS A 18 46.44 14.89 -27.85
C LYS A 18 46.31 16.25 -27.10
N SER A 19 45.19 16.40 -26.33
CA SER A 19 45.08 16.65 -24.85
C SER A 19 43.61 17.00 -24.50
N SER A 20 42.77 16.21 -23.79
CA SER A 20 42.74 15.71 -22.38
C SER A 20 41.59 16.35 -21.57
N LYS A 21 40.77 15.51 -20.89
CA LYS A 21 39.51 15.81 -20.15
C LYS A 21 39.64 16.79 -18.96
N LYS A 22 38.59 17.58 -18.65
CA LYS A 22 37.64 17.39 -17.51
C LYS A 22 36.77 18.64 -17.17
N ASN A 23 35.45 18.40 -17.11
CA ASN A 23 34.40 18.83 -16.16
C ASN A 23 34.06 20.30 -15.79
N LEU A 24 32.73 20.49 -15.64
CA LEU A 24 31.93 21.31 -14.69
C LEU A 24 31.47 22.77 -15.03
N LEU A 25 30.14 22.93 -14.88
CA LEU A 25 29.30 24.07 -14.44
C LEU A 25 29.07 25.36 -15.29
N SER A 26 27.79 25.54 -15.64
CA SER A 26 26.88 26.72 -15.51
C SER A 26 27.26 28.19 -15.79
N LEU A 27 26.24 28.90 -16.31
CA LEU A 27 25.93 30.34 -16.26
C LEU A 27 26.67 31.36 -17.18
N LEU A 28 25.84 32.30 -17.68
CA LEU A 28 26.04 33.50 -18.53
C LEU A 28 27.22 34.43 -18.08
N PRO A 29 27.78 35.38 -18.90
CA PRO A 29 27.01 36.29 -19.77
C PRO A 29 27.70 37.01 -21.00
N ALA A 30 26.88 37.77 -21.73
CA ALA A 30 27.09 39.12 -22.34
C ALA A 30 28.44 39.60 -22.95
N THR A 31 28.36 39.95 -24.25
CA THR A 31 28.90 41.16 -24.94
C THR A 31 30.42 41.43 -25.08
N PHE A 32 30.79 42.00 -26.24
CA PHE A 32 32.11 42.58 -26.51
C PHE A 32 32.06 44.11 -26.74
N LEU A 33 32.86 44.85 -25.98
CA LEU A 33 33.25 46.26 -26.20
C LEU A 33 34.20 46.40 -27.40
N ALA A 34 34.52 47.57 -28.00
CA ALA A 34 33.96 48.93 -28.05
C ALA A 34 34.82 49.80 -29.00
N ALA A 35 34.29 50.92 -29.54
CA ALA A 35 35.10 52.12 -29.87
C ALA A 35 34.28 53.41 -30.20
N CYS A 36 34.10 54.28 -29.20
CA CYS A 36 34.15 55.75 -29.25
C CYS A 36 33.42 56.57 -30.37
N GLY A 37 32.43 57.38 -29.96
CA GLY A 37 31.93 58.52 -30.77
C GLY A 37 30.83 59.34 -30.07
N SER A 38 31.15 60.54 -29.59
CA SER A 38 30.25 61.41 -28.80
C SER A 38 29.38 62.37 -29.62
N GLY A 39 28.16 62.70 -29.17
CA GLY A 39 27.52 64.00 -29.48
C GLY A 39 26.00 64.03 -29.50
N SER A 40 25.40 64.88 -28.67
CA SER A 40 23.95 65.16 -28.63
C SER A 40 23.50 66.13 -29.75
N GLY A 41 22.23 66.03 -30.19
CA GLY A 41 21.64 67.00 -31.12
C GLY A 41 20.15 66.74 -31.43
N SER A 42 19.27 67.62 -30.95
CA SER A 42 17.81 67.57 -31.11
C SER A 42 17.30 68.06 -32.48
N THR A 43 16.33 67.33 -33.08
CA THR A 43 15.15 67.74 -33.91
C THR A 43 15.33 68.81 -35.04
N PRO A 44 14.36 69.09 -35.97
CA PRO A 44 13.03 68.51 -36.23
C PRO A 44 12.66 68.19 -37.71
N VAL A 45 11.52 67.49 -37.92
CA VAL A 45 10.44 67.71 -38.94
C VAL A 45 10.80 67.96 -40.43
N ASN A 46 10.29 67.13 -41.37
CA ASN A 46 9.14 67.53 -42.23
C ASN A 46 8.50 66.40 -43.09
N THR A 47 7.18 66.55 -43.32
CA THR A 47 6.24 65.90 -44.28
C THR A 47 6.85 65.43 -45.62
N ASP A 48 6.33 64.39 -46.30
CA ASP A 48 4.96 64.34 -46.86
C ASP A 48 4.52 62.91 -47.26
N THR A 49 3.25 62.80 -47.64
CA THR A 49 2.35 61.64 -47.69
C THR A 49 2.56 60.64 -48.83
N GLY A 50 2.45 59.37 -48.47
CA GLY A 50 2.20 58.23 -49.35
C GLY A 50 1.62 57.11 -48.50
N VAL A 51 0.30 57.04 -48.42
CA VAL A 51 -0.41 55.98 -47.67
C VAL A 51 -0.58 54.79 -48.60
N ASP A 52 0.14 53.71 -48.32
CA ASP A 52 -0.19 52.37 -48.81
C ASP A 52 -1.56 51.97 -48.23
N PRO A 53 -2.41 51.20 -48.94
CA PRO A 53 -3.61 50.67 -48.33
C PRO A 53 -3.19 49.79 -47.14
N ALA A 54 -3.96 49.87 -46.05
CA ALA A 54 -3.74 48.98 -44.91
C ALA A 54 -3.79 47.52 -45.39
N PRO A 55 -3.05 46.60 -44.75
CA PRO A 55 -3.33 45.17 -44.86
C PRO A 55 -4.83 44.92 -44.62
N PRO A 56 -5.42 43.86 -45.19
CA PRO A 56 -6.70 43.39 -44.65
C PRO A 56 -6.55 43.19 -43.13
N PRO A 57 -7.59 43.47 -42.32
CA PRO A 57 -7.55 43.06 -40.93
C PRO A 57 -7.24 41.55 -40.90
N VAL A 58 -6.36 41.15 -39.97
CA VAL A 58 -6.29 39.75 -39.56
C VAL A 58 -7.71 39.41 -39.10
N GLU A 59 -8.27 38.30 -39.57
CA GLU A 59 -9.55 37.85 -39.00
C GLU A 59 -9.31 37.47 -37.54
N PRO A 60 -10.26 37.70 -36.63
CA PRO A 60 -10.15 37.17 -35.28
C PRO A 60 -9.97 35.65 -35.34
N ASP A 61 -9.23 35.14 -34.38
CA ASP A 61 -8.97 33.73 -34.06
C ASP A 61 -10.25 32.99 -33.61
N PHE A 62 -11.32 33.72 -33.26
CA PHE A 62 -12.64 33.18 -32.93
C PHE A 62 -13.72 33.33 -34.02
N THR A 63 -14.78 32.53 -33.86
CA THR A 63 -16.14 32.82 -34.34
C THR A 63 -17.01 33.38 -33.20
N GLU A 64 -17.96 34.27 -33.54
CA GLU A 64 -19.01 34.74 -32.63
C GLU A 64 -20.38 34.38 -33.22
N ASP A 65 -20.96 33.25 -32.83
CA ASP A 65 -22.33 32.84 -33.17
C ASP A 65 -22.86 31.85 -32.12
N PRO A 66 -23.93 32.16 -31.36
CA PRO A 66 -24.68 33.41 -31.34
C PRO A 66 -23.89 34.58 -30.73
N VAL A 67 -24.46 35.80 -30.83
CA VAL A 67 -23.87 37.02 -30.22
C VAL A 67 -23.65 36.83 -28.72
N GLY A 68 -22.42 36.97 -28.26
CA GLY A 68 -21.99 36.72 -26.88
C GLY A 68 -21.35 35.35 -26.63
N THR A 69 -21.42 34.42 -27.58
CA THR A 69 -20.69 33.14 -27.54
C THR A 69 -19.47 33.25 -28.44
N PHE A 70 -18.28 33.00 -27.90
CA PHE A 70 -17.00 33.02 -28.59
C PHE A 70 -16.40 31.62 -28.59
N THR A 71 -15.96 31.15 -29.75
CA THR A 71 -15.35 29.82 -29.92
C THR A 71 -14.10 29.97 -30.78
N ALA A 72 -12.98 29.39 -30.38
CA ALA A 72 -11.78 29.34 -31.21
C ALA A 72 -12.06 28.64 -32.56
N ARG A 73 -11.36 29.07 -33.62
CA ARG A 73 -11.66 28.62 -34.99
C ARG A 73 -11.14 27.22 -35.32
N ASP A 74 -10.02 26.85 -34.73
CA ASP A 74 -9.37 25.55 -34.85
C ASP A 74 -8.68 25.20 -33.53
N SER A 75 -8.24 23.95 -33.38
CA SER A 75 -7.58 23.39 -32.20
C SER A 75 -6.05 23.57 -32.21
N SER A 76 -5.55 24.64 -32.84
CA SER A 76 -4.09 24.82 -33.01
C SER A 76 -3.58 26.27 -32.92
N ASP A 77 -4.41 27.26 -33.25
CA ASP A 77 -4.14 28.69 -33.08
C ASP A 77 -4.88 29.22 -31.83
N GLY A 78 -4.14 29.54 -30.76
CA GLY A 78 -4.72 30.06 -29.50
C GLY A 78 -5.53 31.36 -29.66
N LEU A 79 -6.72 31.37 -29.08
CA LEU A 79 -7.70 32.44 -28.96
C LEU A 79 -7.14 33.66 -28.23
N VAL A 80 -7.29 34.86 -28.80
CA VAL A 80 -6.94 36.11 -28.11
C VAL A 80 -8.20 36.97 -27.94
N LEU A 81 -9.01 36.61 -26.93
CA LEU A 81 -10.25 37.31 -26.58
C LEU A 81 -10.02 38.40 -25.53
N SER A 82 -10.41 39.64 -25.82
CA SER A 82 -10.27 40.76 -24.88
C SER A 82 -11.56 41.59 -24.77
N GLN A 83 -12.37 41.25 -23.77
CA GLN A 83 -13.71 41.81 -23.51
C GLN A 83 -13.83 42.48 -22.13
N GLU A 84 -12.73 42.97 -21.53
CA GLU A 84 -12.64 43.66 -20.20
C GLU A 84 -13.73 44.73 -19.93
N SER A 85 -14.33 45.31 -20.96
CA SER A 85 -15.40 46.32 -20.86
C SER A 85 -16.82 45.80 -21.16
N SER A 86 -16.99 44.48 -21.32
CA SER A 86 -18.29 43.83 -21.50
C SER A 86 -19.12 43.93 -20.22
N THR A 87 -20.44 44.01 -20.39
CA THR A 87 -21.42 43.98 -19.29
C THR A 87 -22.57 43.04 -19.62
N THR A 88 -22.29 42.03 -20.44
CA THR A 88 -23.21 41.00 -20.92
C THR A 88 -22.53 39.66 -20.71
N VAL A 89 -23.30 38.69 -20.22
CA VAL A 89 -22.87 37.30 -20.08
C VAL A 89 -22.26 36.80 -21.38
N LEU A 90 -21.05 36.27 -21.29
CA LEU A 90 -20.31 35.64 -22.36
C LEU A 90 -20.22 34.13 -22.11
N THR A 91 -20.12 33.37 -23.20
CA THR A 91 -19.67 31.97 -23.18
C THR A 91 -18.42 31.90 -24.04
N VAL A 92 -17.34 31.32 -23.54
CA VAL A 92 -16.06 31.20 -24.25
C VAL A 92 -15.64 29.74 -24.27
N LEU A 93 -15.22 29.26 -25.44
CA LEU A 93 -14.72 27.91 -25.70
C LEU A 93 -13.36 28.01 -26.40
N GLY A 94 -12.30 27.54 -25.74
CA GLY A 94 -10.90 27.71 -26.17
C GLY A 94 -10.38 26.63 -27.11
N ARG A 95 -10.66 25.36 -26.83
CA ARG A 95 -10.08 24.15 -27.48
C ARG A 95 -8.61 23.96 -27.11
N GLU A 96 -7.97 22.96 -27.71
CA GLU A 96 -6.55 22.57 -27.56
C GLU A 96 -5.45 23.64 -27.83
N GLY A 97 -5.80 24.93 -27.89
CA GLY A 97 -4.89 26.03 -28.14
C GLY A 97 -4.55 26.80 -26.87
N ALA A 98 -3.26 27.12 -26.67
CA ALA A 98 -2.82 27.96 -25.55
C ALA A 98 -3.38 29.40 -25.65
N ASP A 99 -4.42 29.68 -24.87
CA ASP A 99 -5.33 30.79 -25.04
C ASP A 99 -5.03 32.01 -24.15
N GLN A 100 -5.60 33.15 -24.54
CA GLN A 100 -5.62 34.40 -23.77
C GLN A 100 -7.05 34.93 -23.70
N ILE A 101 -7.77 34.51 -22.67
CA ILE A 101 -9.19 34.81 -22.46
C ILE A 101 -9.30 35.93 -21.42
N THR A 102 -9.90 37.06 -21.80
CA THR A 102 -10.31 38.10 -20.84
C THR A 102 -11.77 38.47 -21.05
N THR A 103 -12.63 38.22 -20.07
CA THR A 103 -14.08 38.53 -20.14
C THR A 103 -14.47 39.78 -19.33
N GLY A 104 -15.71 39.89 -18.85
CA GLY A 104 -16.36 41.18 -18.59
C GLY A 104 -16.64 41.54 -17.14
N SER A 105 -17.79 42.19 -16.93
CA SER A 105 -18.37 42.47 -15.62
C SER A 105 -19.73 41.78 -15.43
N ALA A 106 -19.87 40.58 -15.98
CA ALA A 106 -21.06 39.73 -15.93
C ALA A 106 -20.62 38.32 -15.54
N SER A 107 -21.56 37.51 -15.03
CA SER A 107 -21.35 36.09 -14.77
C SER A 107 -21.15 35.34 -16.08
N ASP A 108 -19.90 35.07 -16.43
CA ASP A 108 -19.47 34.50 -17.70
C ASP A 108 -19.19 32.97 -17.56
N ILE A 109 -19.16 32.25 -18.68
CA ILE A 109 -18.83 30.80 -18.75
C ILE A 109 -17.60 30.65 -19.65
N ILE A 110 -16.58 29.93 -19.18
CA ILE A 110 -15.30 29.77 -19.88
C ILE A 110 -14.87 28.30 -19.80
N ARG A 111 -14.63 27.68 -20.96
CA ARG A 111 -13.86 26.44 -21.09
C ARG A 111 -12.57 26.77 -21.84
N GLY A 112 -11.40 26.47 -21.27
CA GLY A 112 -10.12 26.46 -21.99
C GLY A 112 -10.07 25.23 -22.90
N GLU A 113 -10.19 24.05 -22.29
CA GLU A 113 -10.11 22.69 -22.88
C GLU A 113 -8.67 22.14 -22.87
N GLY A 114 -7.73 22.69 -23.65
CA GLY A 114 -6.36 22.19 -23.64
C GLY A 114 -5.29 23.21 -24.06
N GLY A 115 -4.10 23.12 -23.46
CA GLY A 115 -2.99 24.05 -23.68
C GLY A 115 -2.62 24.87 -22.45
N ASP A 116 -1.55 25.67 -22.52
CA ASP A 116 -1.13 26.54 -21.40
C ASP A 116 -1.92 27.87 -21.43
N ASP A 117 -3.09 27.92 -20.80
CA ASP A 117 -4.05 29.03 -20.90
C ASP A 117 -3.79 30.20 -19.94
N VAL A 118 -4.26 31.38 -20.35
CA VAL A 118 -4.29 32.59 -19.51
C VAL A 118 -5.70 33.16 -19.46
N ILE A 119 -6.42 32.84 -18.39
CA ILE A 119 -7.83 33.19 -18.18
C ILE A 119 -7.96 34.36 -17.18
N THR A 120 -8.78 35.35 -17.51
CA THR A 120 -9.14 36.47 -16.63
C THR A 120 -10.62 36.82 -16.80
N SER A 121 -11.51 36.27 -15.98
CA SER A 121 -12.96 36.44 -16.18
C SER A 121 -13.49 37.80 -15.69
N GLY A 122 -12.87 38.35 -14.64
CA GLY A 122 -12.91 39.78 -14.34
C GLY A 122 -13.84 40.16 -13.18
N ALA A 123 -15.15 40.19 -13.39
CA ALA A 123 -16.10 40.47 -12.29
C ALA A 123 -17.49 39.89 -12.53
N GLY A 124 -17.86 38.86 -11.78
CA GLY A 124 -19.13 38.19 -12.01
C GLY A 124 -19.52 37.21 -10.92
N SER A 125 -19.79 36.00 -11.38
CA SER A 125 -19.98 34.75 -10.64
C SER A 125 -19.77 33.72 -11.72
N ASP A 126 -18.50 33.53 -12.04
CA ASP A 126 -18.06 32.97 -13.31
C ASP A 126 -17.87 31.46 -13.17
N LEU A 127 -18.15 30.73 -14.24
CA LEU A 127 -17.94 29.28 -14.32
C LEU A 127 -16.75 29.02 -15.23
N ILE A 128 -15.69 28.41 -14.69
CA ILE A 128 -14.42 28.23 -15.39
C ILE A 128 -14.02 26.75 -15.33
N LEU A 129 -13.82 26.14 -16.49
CA LEU A 129 -13.06 24.90 -16.66
C LEU A 129 -11.78 25.31 -17.39
N PRO A 130 -10.60 25.27 -16.74
CA PRO A 130 -9.33 25.52 -17.41
C PRO A 130 -9.08 24.39 -18.41
N GLY A 131 -8.94 23.16 -17.92
CA GLY A 131 -8.76 21.95 -18.71
C GLY A 131 -7.31 21.46 -18.61
N SER A 132 -6.82 20.81 -19.66
CA SER A 132 -5.52 20.14 -19.63
C SER A 132 -4.37 21.08 -20.01
N GLY A 133 -3.53 21.46 -19.04
CA GLY A 133 -2.34 22.27 -19.31
C GLY A 133 -1.86 23.11 -18.13
N ALA A 134 -0.74 23.81 -18.29
CA ALA A 134 -0.14 24.59 -17.20
C ALA A 134 -0.78 25.99 -17.09
N ASP A 135 -2.04 26.02 -16.67
CA ASP A 135 -2.91 27.20 -16.78
C ASP A 135 -2.64 28.31 -15.77
N THR A 136 -3.07 29.52 -16.12
CA THR A 136 -3.05 30.71 -15.25
C THR A 136 -4.44 31.35 -15.21
N VAL A 137 -5.18 31.06 -14.14
CA VAL A 137 -6.58 31.49 -13.97
C VAL A 137 -6.68 32.64 -12.95
N ASN A 138 -7.39 33.71 -13.32
CA ASN A 138 -7.78 34.81 -12.44
C ASN A 138 -9.29 35.05 -12.56
N ALA A 139 -10.08 34.55 -11.61
CA ALA A 139 -11.54 34.72 -11.63
C ALA A 139 -11.96 36.18 -11.32
N GLY A 140 -11.18 36.87 -10.48
CA GLY A 140 -11.30 38.31 -10.30
C GLY A 140 -12.24 38.70 -9.16
N SER A 141 -13.35 39.38 -9.44
CA SER A 141 -14.26 39.84 -8.37
C SER A 141 -15.67 39.31 -8.51
N GLY A 142 -15.89 38.13 -7.93
CA GLY A 142 -17.17 37.46 -7.99
C GLY A 142 -17.42 36.52 -6.82
N ASN A 143 -18.21 35.50 -7.11
CA ASN A 143 -18.38 34.30 -6.31
C ASN A 143 -18.28 33.21 -7.36
N ASP A 144 -17.05 32.83 -7.65
CA ASP A 144 -16.67 32.16 -8.89
C ASP A 144 -16.44 30.66 -8.63
N VAL A 145 -16.63 29.83 -9.66
CA VAL A 145 -16.49 28.37 -9.58
C VAL A 145 -15.51 27.91 -10.64
N ILE A 146 -14.41 27.29 -10.19
CA ILE A 146 -13.38 26.71 -11.02
C ILE A 146 -13.47 25.19 -10.85
N VAL A 147 -13.44 24.45 -11.95
CA VAL A 147 -13.46 22.98 -11.97
C VAL A 147 -12.08 22.47 -12.37
N LEU A 148 -11.59 21.43 -11.67
CA LEU A 148 -10.50 20.58 -12.10
C LEU A 148 -10.97 19.12 -12.16
N ILE A 149 -10.47 18.39 -13.14
CA ILE A 149 -10.84 17.01 -13.39
C ILE A 149 -9.57 16.14 -13.25
N GLY A 150 -9.71 15.08 -12.49
CA GLY A 150 -8.66 14.13 -12.14
C GLY A 150 -8.64 12.93 -13.06
N VAL A 151 -7.89 11.92 -12.64
CA VAL A 151 -8.03 10.60 -13.25
C VAL A 151 -9.41 10.04 -12.85
N THR A 152 -10.20 9.64 -13.84
CA THR A 152 -11.55 9.07 -13.63
C THR A 152 -11.76 7.81 -14.43
N SER A 153 -12.51 6.86 -13.86
CA SER A 153 -12.94 5.66 -14.56
C SER A 153 -14.15 5.94 -15.45
N ALA A 154 -14.38 5.09 -16.46
CA ALA A 154 -15.64 5.05 -17.18
C ALA A 154 -16.84 4.93 -16.22
N ASP A 155 -17.93 5.65 -16.51
CA ASP A 155 -19.17 5.71 -15.71
C ASP A 155 -19.04 6.03 -14.20
N GLN A 156 -17.90 6.55 -13.73
CA GLN A 156 -17.67 6.92 -12.33
C GLN A 156 -18.70 7.95 -11.81
N TYR A 157 -19.06 8.92 -12.65
CA TYR A 157 -19.99 9.99 -12.32
C TYR A 157 -21.29 9.94 -13.13
N GLY A 158 -22.39 10.18 -12.44
CA GLY A 158 -23.71 10.35 -13.04
C GLY A 158 -24.12 11.82 -13.15
N GLN A 159 -25.24 12.09 -13.83
CA GLN A 159 -25.75 13.47 -14.03
C GLN A 159 -25.99 14.25 -12.71
N GLU A 160 -26.22 13.55 -11.59
CA GLU A 160 -26.36 14.18 -10.27
C GLU A 160 -25.04 14.80 -9.79
N SER A 161 -23.87 14.28 -10.18
CA SER A 161 -22.56 14.87 -9.88
C SER A 161 -22.37 16.24 -10.55
N ILE A 162 -22.84 16.43 -11.79
CA ILE A 162 -22.80 17.73 -12.49
C ILE A 162 -23.86 18.70 -11.95
N THR A 163 -25.07 18.21 -11.69
CA THR A 163 -26.20 19.06 -11.29
C THR A 163 -26.26 19.35 -9.80
N SER A 164 -25.49 18.61 -8.99
CA SER A 164 -25.35 18.80 -7.55
C SER A 164 -24.01 18.25 -6.99
N PRO A 165 -22.84 18.77 -7.44
CA PRO A 165 -21.51 18.29 -7.01
C PRO A 165 -21.36 18.36 -5.49
N SER A 166 -20.81 17.31 -4.88
CA SER A 166 -20.66 17.20 -3.42
C SER A 166 -21.97 17.51 -2.65
N GLY A 167 -23.12 17.14 -3.23
CA GLY A 167 -24.47 17.43 -2.70
C GLY A 167 -24.87 18.92 -2.70
N GLN A 168 -24.07 19.80 -3.31
CA GLN A 168 -24.27 21.25 -3.30
C GLN A 168 -25.29 21.68 -4.35
N SER A 169 -26.08 22.73 -4.08
CA SER A 169 -27.20 23.15 -4.93
C SER A 169 -26.79 23.98 -6.18
N THR A 170 -25.57 23.81 -6.69
CA THR A 170 -25.04 24.52 -7.86
C THR A 170 -25.08 23.57 -9.06
N ASP A 171 -25.69 24.03 -10.16
CA ASP A 171 -25.85 23.25 -11.39
C ASP A 171 -24.75 23.64 -12.38
N LEU A 172 -23.85 22.70 -12.69
CA LEU A 172 -22.72 22.90 -13.60
C LEU A 172 -23.02 22.47 -15.05
N SER A 173 -24.26 22.08 -15.39
CA SER A 173 -24.66 21.62 -16.74
C SER A 173 -24.63 22.70 -17.85
N SER A 174 -24.10 23.88 -17.55
CA SER A 174 -23.76 24.90 -18.55
C SER A 174 -22.26 25.04 -18.79
N LEU A 175 -21.43 24.30 -18.05
CA LEU A 175 -19.98 24.22 -18.15
C LEU A 175 -19.53 22.81 -18.51
N LEU A 176 -20.15 21.79 -17.88
CA LEU A 176 -19.78 20.38 -17.98
C LEU A 176 -20.91 19.50 -18.53
N ASP A 177 -20.54 18.53 -19.37
CA ASP A 177 -21.31 17.35 -19.74
C ASP A 177 -20.63 16.07 -19.19
N LEU A 178 -21.29 14.90 -19.28
CA LEU A 178 -20.76 13.66 -18.65
C LEU A 178 -19.47 13.13 -19.27
N SER A 179 -19.25 13.40 -20.56
CA SER A 179 -18.01 13.09 -21.27
C SER A 179 -16.82 13.89 -20.74
N ASP A 180 -17.05 15.04 -20.10
CA ASP A 180 -15.97 15.82 -19.49
C ASP A 180 -15.52 15.17 -18.17
N LEU A 181 -16.39 14.43 -17.47
CA LEU A 181 -16.13 13.89 -16.14
C LEU A 181 -15.67 12.43 -16.10
N ASN A 182 -16.13 11.59 -17.02
CA ASN A 182 -15.83 10.16 -17.01
C ASN A 182 -14.72 9.81 -17.99
N ASP A 183 -14.05 8.67 -17.76
CA ASP A 183 -13.00 8.12 -18.63
C ASP A 183 -11.81 9.07 -18.88
N GLN A 184 -11.46 9.89 -17.88
CA GLN A 184 -10.31 10.79 -17.97
C GLN A 184 -9.03 10.06 -17.53
N ALA A 185 -8.19 9.68 -18.50
CA ALA A 185 -6.93 8.97 -18.24
C ALA A 185 -5.86 9.83 -17.54
N THR A 186 -5.96 11.15 -17.63
CA THR A 186 -4.99 12.11 -17.06
C THR A 186 -5.71 13.19 -16.27
N SER A 187 -5.08 13.70 -15.20
CA SER A 187 -5.59 14.88 -14.49
C SER A 187 -5.20 16.19 -15.16
N ASP A 188 -6.14 17.14 -15.20
CA ASP A 188 -5.90 18.56 -15.50
C ASP A 188 -4.80 19.19 -14.63
N ALA A 189 -4.69 18.76 -13.37
CA ALA A 189 -3.87 19.40 -12.35
C ALA A 189 -2.36 19.12 -12.54
N VAL A 190 -1.69 19.94 -13.35
CA VAL A 190 -0.28 19.74 -13.74
C VAL A 190 0.68 20.77 -13.14
N SER A 191 1.95 20.35 -12.97
CA SER A 191 2.95 21.20 -12.33
C SER A 191 3.28 22.46 -13.14
N GLY A 192 2.88 23.61 -12.58
CA GLY A 192 3.02 24.92 -13.22
C GLY A 192 1.71 25.71 -13.22
N GLU A 193 0.59 25.02 -13.06
CA GLU A 193 -0.74 25.62 -12.99
C GLU A 193 -0.89 26.57 -11.79
N ALA A 194 -1.65 27.64 -11.98
CA ALA A 194 -1.91 28.69 -11.00
C ALA A 194 -3.36 29.21 -11.06
N ILE A 195 -4.16 28.92 -10.02
CA ILE A 195 -5.57 29.33 -9.93
C ILE A 195 -5.74 30.38 -8.83
N SER A 196 -6.38 31.51 -9.19
CA SER A 196 -6.71 32.57 -8.26
C SER A 196 -8.18 32.99 -8.31
N GLY A 197 -8.90 32.85 -7.19
CA GLY A 197 -10.27 33.37 -7.02
C GLY A 197 -10.33 34.90 -6.82
N GLU A 198 -9.22 35.50 -6.39
CA GLU A 198 -9.07 36.94 -6.09
C GLU A 198 -10.00 37.49 -4.99
N SER A 199 -11.27 37.83 -5.28
CA SER A 199 -12.13 38.48 -4.28
C SER A 199 -13.64 38.19 -4.37
N GLY A 200 -14.08 37.15 -3.65
CA GLY A 200 -15.37 37.17 -2.96
C GLY A 200 -15.65 35.96 -2.09
N THR A 201 -16.14 34.87 -2.68
CA THR A 201 -16.23 33.56 -2.02
C THR A 201 -16.20 32.51 -3.10
N ASP A 202 -15.01 32.04 -3.35
CA ASP A 202 -14.64 31.38 -4.60
C ASP A 202 -14.41 29.89 -4.35
N THR A 203 -14.77 29.06 -5.33
CA THR A 203 -14.96 27.62 -5.16
C THR A 203 -14.12 26.86 -6.15
N LEU A 204 -13.29 25.94 -5.65
CA LEU A 204 -12.67 24.89 -6.44
C LEU A 204 -13.53 23.62 -6.35
N VAL A 205 -13.84 23.00 -7.48
CA VAL A 205 -14.57 21.73 -7.55
C VAL A 205 -13.65 20.70 -8.19
N ILE A 206 -13.46 19.57 -7.51
CA ILE A 206 -12.60 18.49 -7.99
C ILE A 206 -13.43 17.22 -8.20
N TYR A 207 -13.23 16.60 -9.35
CA TYR A 207 -13.67 15.25 -9.71
C TYR A 207 -12.43 14.40 -9.99
N GLY A 208 -12.53 13.08 -9.87
CA GLY A 208 -11.41 12.16 -10.07
C GLY A 208 -10.33 12.23 -9.01
N GLU A 209 -9.40 11.29 -9.05
CA GLU A 209 -8.23 11.30 -8.18
C GLU A 209 -7.25 12.40 -8.63
N VAL A 210 -6.85 13.27 -7.69
CA VAL A 210 -5.97 14.43 -7.98
C VAL A 210 -4.93 14.66 -6.89
N ASP A 211 -3.66 14.79 -7.28
CA ASP A 211 -2.61 15.40 -6.47
C ASP A 211 -2.41 16.88 -6.83
N ILE A 212 -3.02 17.78 -6.06
CA ILE A 212 -2.86 19.23 -6.22
C ILE A 212 -1.63 19.78 -5.48
N THR A 213 -0.75 18.97 -4.86
CA THR A 213 0.41 19.49 -4.10
C THR A 213 1.38 20.31 -4.94
N SER A 214 1.35 20.15 -6.28
CA SER A 214 2.25 20.83 -7.21
C SER A 214 1.72 22.13 -7.84
N ILE A 215 0.43 22.46 -7.66
CA ILE A 215 -0.25 23.62 -8.26
C ILE A 215 -0.35 24.82 -7.29
N ALA A 216 -0.38 26.04 -7.82
CA ALA A 216 -0.45 27.26 -7.03
C ALA A 216 -1.89 27.75 -6.84
N LEU A 217 -2.38 27.76 -5.60
CA LEU A 217 -3.73 28.23 -5.25
C LEU A 217 -3.68 29.54 -4.45
N GLU A 218 -4.41 30.57 -4.87
CA GLU A 218 -4.54 31.85 -4.15
C GLU A 218 -6.01 32.31 -4.04
N SER A 219 -6.45 32.69 -2.84
CA SER A 219 -7.80 33.27 -2.60
C SER A 219 -8.97 32.38 -3.08
N LEU A 220 -8.99 31.12 -2.65
CA LEU A 220 -10.12 30.19 -2.84
C LEU A 220 -10.64 29.78 -1.47
N GLU A 221 -11.86 30.17 -1.11
CA GLU A 221 -12.41 29.91 0.23
C GLU A 221 -13.07 28.55 0.39
N THR A 222 -13.50 27.91 -0.71
CA THR A 222 -14.32 26.70 -0.72
C THR A 222 -13.72 25.62 -1.62
N LEU A 223 -13.70 24.38 -1.14
CA LEU A 223 -13.32 23.18 -1.91
C LEU A 223 -14.49 22.17 -1.90
N TRP A 224 -14.88 21.69 -3.08
CA TRP A 224 -15.84 20.60 -3.27
C TRP A 224 -15.11 19.39 -3.83
N LEU A 225 -15.29 18.25 -3.17
CA LEU A 225 -14.62 16.98 -3.42
C LEU A 225 -15.66 15.97 -3.92
N ASN A 226 -15.38 15.27 -5.01
CA ASN A 226 -16.20 14.14 -5.48
C ASN A 226 -15.36 12.85 -5.61
N SER A 227 -14.18 12.81 -4.97
CA SER A 227 -13.20 11.71 -5.03
C SER A 227 -12.11 11.91 -3.96
N ALA A 228 -11.01 11.15 -4.07
CA ALA A 228 -9.76 11.34 -3.34
C ALA A 228 -8.95 12.55 -3.84
N VAL A 229 -8.47 13.39 -2.93
CA VAL A 229 -7.60 14.54 -3.25
C VAL A 229 -6.41 14.60 -2.29
N THR A 230 -5.21 14.83 -2.83
CA THR A 230 -3.97 15.04 -2.07
C THR A 230 -3.53 16.50 -2.15
N LEU A 231 -3.23 17.12 -1.01
CA LEU A 231 -2.82 18.53 -0.93
C LEU A 231 -1.81 18.82 0.19
N THR A 232 -1.21 20.01 0.20
CA THR A 232 -0.25 20.45 1.24
C THR A 232 -0.92 21.21 2.39
N ASP A 233 -0.26 21.27 3.55
CA ASP A 233 -0.62 22.12 4.71
C ASP A 233 -1.13 23.52 4.32
N SER A 234 -0.40 24.18 3.41
CA SER A 234 -0.67 25.57 3.03
C SER A 234 -1.89 25.71 2.11
N GLN A 235 -2.27 24.66 1.41
CA GLN A 235 -3.49 24.63 0.59
C GLN A 235 -4.70 24.29 1.46
N PHE A 236 -4.57 23.33 2.37
CA PHE A 236 -5.59 23.01 3.37
C PHE A 236 -6.00 24.24 4.21
N GLU A 237 -5.02 25.05 4.61
CA GLU A 237 -5.28 26.30 5.34
C GLU A 237 -5.71 27.49 4.47
N GLY A 238 -5.71 27.35 3.14
CA GLY A 238 -6.39 28.29 2.24
C GLY A 238 -7.91 28.17 2.33
N PHE A 239 -8.42 26.94 2.48
CA PHE A 239 -9.85 26.66 2.49
C PHE A 239 -10.50 26.85 3.86
N SER A 240 -11.64 27.54 3.85
CA SER A 240 -12.53 27.74 5.00
C SER A 240 -13.76 26.82 4.98
N ARG A 241 -14.03 26.19 3.83
CA ARG A 241 -15.20 25.33 3.62
C ARG A 241 -14.81 24.13 2.75
N LEU A 242 -15.11 22.93 3.22
CA LEU A 242 -14.89 21.67 2.52
C LEU A 242 -16.24 20.94 2.40
N ALA A 243 -16.56 20.39 1.24
CA ALA A 243 -17.73 19.53 1.07
C ALA A 243 -17.37 18.29 0.24
N GLY A 244 -17.67 17.10 0.74
CA GLY A 244 -17.60 15.85 -0.01
C GLY A 244 -18.97 15.37 -0.48
N ASP A 245 -19.00 14.21 -1.13
CA ASP A 245 -20.21 13.52 -1.59
C ASP A 245 -20.67 12.38 -0.65
N GLY A 246 -19.95 12.16 0.45
CA GLY A 246 -20.11 11.05 1.38
C GLY A 246 -19.11 9.91 1.20
N THR A 247 -18.33 9.93 0.10
CA THR A 247 -17.26 8.99 -0.28
C THR A 247 -15.93 9.68 -0.60
N SER A 248 -15.88 11.01 -0.57
CA SER A 248 -14.66 11.79 -0.81
C SER A 248 -13.62 11.63 0.30
N SER A 249 -12.36 11.47 -0.07
CA SER A 249 -11.22 11.36 0.84
C SER A 249 -10.24 12.52 0.65
N LEU A 250 -9.65 13.02 1.73
CA LEU A 250 -8.69 14.13 1.69
C LEU A 250 -7.40 13.75 2.42
N VAL A 251 -6.27 13.77 1.70
CA VAL A 251 -4.93 13.51 2.23
C VAL A 251 -4.18 14.83 2.37
N VAL A 252 -3.75 15.16 3.59
CA VAL A 252 -2.92 16.33 3.86
C VAL A 252 -1.46 15.88 4.03
N MET A 253 -0.61 16.28 3.09
CA MET A 253 0.84 16.07 3.11
C MET A 253 1.48 17.07 4.08
N THR A 254 1.74 16.61 5.29
CA THR A 254 2.17 17.43 6.42
C THR A 254 3.66 17.36 6.75
N GLN A 255 4.12 18.31 7.56
CA GLN A 255 5.42 18.25 8.24
C GLN A 255 5.23 17.88 9.72
N THR A 256 6.12 17.03 10.25
CA THR A 256 6.09 16.52 11.63
C THR A 256 5.74 17.59 12.68
N GLY A 257 4.61 17.41 13.37
CA GLY A 257 4.15 18.30 14.43
C GLY A 257 3.31 19.50 13.96
N GLY A 258 2.52 19.32 12.89
CA GLY A 258 1.57 20.31 12.38
C GLY A 258 0.48 20.69 13.40
N THR A 259 -0.15 21.86 13.23
CA THR A 259 -1.32 22.26 14.02
C THR A 259 -2.36 22.86 13.08
N PHE A 260 -3.55 22.26 13.05
CA PHE A 260 -4.65 22.58 12.14
C PHE A 260 -5.86 23.06 12.91
N ASP A 261 -6.55 24.09 12.42
CA ASP A 261 -7.74 24.63 13.08
C ASP A 261 -9.01 24.25 12.31
N LEU A 262 -9.68 23.19 12.77
CA LEU A 262 -10.95 22.77 12.17
C LEU A 262 -12.12 23.63 12.67
N SER A 263 -11.97 24.35 13.79
CA SER A 263 -13.02 25.23 14.33
C SER A 263 -13.23 26.53 13.52
N GLU A 264 -12.28 26.88 12.65
CA GLU A 264 -12.46 27.94 11.65
C GLU A 264 -12.97 27.41 10.29
N LYS A 265 -13.17 26.09 10.15
CA LYS A 265 -13.60 25.43 8.90
C LYS A 265 -15.05 24.94 9.00
N THR A 266 -15.73 24.87 7.85
CA THR A 266 -17.04 24.20 7.73
C THR A 266 -16.89 22.99 6.84
N ILE A 267 -17.02 21.78 7.40
CA ILE A 267 -16.79 20.52 6.70
C ILE A 267 -18.11 19.73 6.66
N THR A 268 -18.47 19.17 5.50
CA THR A 268 -19.70 18.37 5.31
C THR A 268 -19.45 17.19 4.40
N ASP A 269 -20.00 16.02 4.77
CA ASP A 269 -20.08 14.81 3.94
C ASP A 269 -18.72 14.36 3.34
N VAL A 270 -17.64 14.44 4.12
CA VAL A 270 -16.32 13.86 3.81
C VAL A 270 -16.21 12.47 4.45
N GLU A 271 -15.69 11.48 3.72
CA GLU A 271 -15.47 10.14 4.26
C GLU A 271 -14.25 10.12 5.17
N SER A 272 -13.06 10.45 4.64
CA SER A 272 -11.81 10.43 5.39
C SER A 272 -11.01 11.72 5.27
N LEU A 273 -10.35 12.10 6.38
CA LEU A 273 -9.33 13.16 6.45
C LEU A 273 -8.06 12.59 7.07
N SER A 274 -7.03 12.35 6.28
CA SER A 274 -5.76 11.77 6.75
C SER A 274 -4.61 12.77 6.72
N PHE A 275 -3.66 12.58 7.64
CA PHE A 275 -2.44 13.39 7.75
C PHE A 275 -1.20 12.48 7.67
N SER A 276 -0.22 12.85 6.85
CA SER A 276 0.99 12.03 6.61
C SER A 276 2.02 12.02 7.76
N GLU A 277 1.79 12.75 8.85
CA GLU A 277 2.66 12.84 10.03
C GLU A 277 1.82 13.18 11.27
N ALA A 278 2.43 13.15 12.46
CA ALA A 278 1.82 13.56 13.74
C ALA A 278 1.27 15.00 13.73
N VAL A 279 0.02 15.20 14.17
CA VAL A 279 -0.69 16.50 14.15
C VAL A 279 -1.39 16.88 15.46
N THR A 280 -1.68 18.17 15.61
CA THR A 280 -2.61 18.71 16.62
C THR A 280 -3.82 19.36 15.96
N LEU A 281 -5.04 18.98 16.35
CA LEU A 281 -6.30 19.54 15.86
C LEU A 281 -6.90 20.50 16.90
N ASN A 282 -7.18 21.75 16.51
CA ASN A 282 -7.96 22.68 17.34
C ASN A 282 -9.46 22.53 17.04
N LEU A 283 -10.25 22.28 18.08
CA LEU A 283 -11.71 22.08 18.05
C LEU A 283 -12.43 23.00 19.04
N THR A 284 -13.74 23.15 18.88
CA THR A 284 -14.64 23.91 19.77
C THR A 284 -15.97 23.23 20.07
N ASP A 285 -16.62 22.60 19.08
CA ASP A 285 -17.83 21.81 19.29
C ASP A 285 -18.01 20.67 18.28
N ASP A 286 -19.03 19.82 18.49
CA ASP A 286 -19.30 18.65 17.62
C ASP A 286 -19.35 18.99 16.13
N SER A 287 -19.74 20.22 15.75
CA SER A 287 -19.90 20.57 14.34
C SER A 287 -18.59 20.61 13.56
N ASP A 288 -17.46 20.84 14.23
CA ASP A 288 -16.12 20.96 13.64
C ASP A 288 -15.64 19.64 12.99
N VAL A 289 -16.15 18.49 13.47
CA VAL A 289 -15.84 17.14 12.95
C VAL A 289 -17.07 16.36 12.48
N SER A 290 -18.30 16.85 12.73
CA SER A 290 -19.54 16.11 12.42
C SER A 290 -19.76 15.79 10.94
N GLY A 291 -19.08 16.50 10.03
CA GLY A 291 -19.11 16.30 8.59
C GLY A 291 -17.97 15.43 8.06
N ILE A 292 -17.22 14.76 8.93
CA ILE A 292 -16.15 13.81 8.57
C ILE A 292 -16.50 12.45 9.20
N SER A 293 -16.28 11.35 8.47
CA SER A 293 -16.57 10.01 8.99
C SER A 293 -15.37 9.41 9.73
N SER A 294 -14.15 9.61 9.25
CA SER A 294 -12.89 9.19 9.90
C SER A 294 -11.76 10.22 9.75
N ILE A 295 -10.89 10.32 10.74
CA ILE A 295 -9.72 11.21 10.79
C ILE A 295 -8.54 10.40 11.34
N SER A 296 -7.45 10.30 10.59
CA SER A 296 -6.30 9.43 10.91
C SER A 296 -4.95 10.11 10.65
N SER A 297 -3.87 9.54 11.19
CA SER A 297 -2.52 10.12 11.16
C SER A 297 -1.44 9.04 11.27
N GLU A 298 -0.45 9.04 10.38
CA GLU A 298 0.70 8.11 10.47
C GLU A 298 1.56 8.30 11.73
N GLY A 299 1.37 9.41 12.47
CA GLY A 299 2.17 9.75 13.66
C GLY A 299 1.36 10.07 14.92
N GLY A 300 0.07 9.73 14.96
CA GLY A 300 -0.83 10.04 16.08
C GLY A 300 -1.48 11.43 16.01
N ILE A 301 -2.57 11.61 16.77
CA ILE A 301 -3.40 12.83 16.81
C ILE A 301 -3.51 13.37 18.23
N SER A 302 -3.18 14.65 18.40
CA SER A 302 -3.46 15.44 19.61
C SER A 302 -4.65 16.39 19.38
N ILE A 303 -5.51 16.59 20.39
CA ILE A 303 -6.66 17.51 20.32
C ILE A 303 -6.48 18.68 21.29
N SER A 304 -6.82 19.88 20.83
CA SER A 304 -6.82 21.12 21.62
C SER A 304 -8.20 21.78 21.57
N ILE A 305 -8.86 21.96 22.71
CA ILE A 305 -10.17 22.61 22.80
C ILE A 305 -10.04 23.93 23.53
N GLY A 306 -10.10 25.03 22.77
CA GLY A 306 -9.87 26.38 23.27
C GLY A 306 -11.07 26.99 24.01
N GLN A 307 -12.29 26.58 23.67
CA GLN A 307 -13.57 27.06 24.18
C GLN A 307 -14.69 26.15 23.65
N GLY A 308 -15.90 26.22 24.18
CA GLY A 308 -17.07 25.55 23.59
C GLY A 308 -17.49 24.27 24.30
N THR A 309 -18.14 23.34 23.59
CA THR A 309 -18.65 22.09 24.17
C THR A 309 -18.59 20.96 23.13
N MET A 310 -17.78 19.94 23.42
CA MET A 310 -17.46 18.84 22.53
C MET A 310 -17.85 17.52 23.20
N ALA A 311 -18.52 16.58 22.51
CA ALA A 311 -18.74 15.26 23.10
C ALA A 311 -17.53 14.34 22.88
N LEU A 312 -17.10 13.63 23.93
CA LEU A 312 -16.01 12.64 23.82
C LEU A 312 -16.43 11.45 22.92
N GLU A 313 -17.73 11.09 22.92
CA GLU A 313 -18.26 10.07 22.00
C GLU A 313 -18.00 10.47 20.54
N THR A 314 -18.19 11.74 20.18
CA THR A 314 -17.90 12.25 18.83
C THR A 314 -16.41 12.14 18.51
N ILE A 315 -15.52 12.49 19.43
CA ILE A 315 -14.06 12.37 19.23
C ILE A 315 -13.67 10.91 18.94
N ILE A 316 -13.94 9.98 19.87
CA ILE A 316 -13.40 8.60 19.83
C ILE A 316 -14.04 7.70 18.77
N THR A 317 -15.04 8.19 18.03
CA THR A 317 -15.72 7.45 16.95
C THR A 317 -15.48 8.06 15.57
N ARG A 318 -14.67 9.13 15.49
CA ARG A 318 -14.24 9.75 14.23
C ARG A 318 -12.73 10.00 14.17
N ILE A 319 -12.00 9.89 15.28
CA ILE A 319 -10.57 10.18 15.36
C ILE A 319 -9.84 8.91 15.80
N ASP A 320 -9.11 8.33 14.87
CA ASP A 320 -8.21 7.20 15.08
C ASP A 320 -6.86 7.71 15.63
N ASP A 321 -6.07 6.82 16.23
CA ASP A 321 -4.72 7.13 16.77
C ASP A 321 -4.64 8.36 17.70
N LEU A 322 -5.66 8.52 18.56
CA LEU A 322 -5.76 9.64 19.50
C LEU A 322 -4.81 9.51 20.72
N ASP A 323 -3.82 10.41 20.81
CA ASP A 323 -2.86 10.50 21.91
C ASP A 323 -3.43 11.19 23.17
N VAL A 324 -3.96 12.41 22.99
CA VAL A 324 -4.21 13.34 24.11
C VAL A 324 -5.23 14.42 23.76
N ILE A 325 -6.09 14.75 24.71
CA ILE A 325 -7.03 15.88 24.64
C ILE A 325 -6.57 16.97 25.61
N THR A 326 -6.55 18.23 25.20
CA THR A 326 -6.17 19.38 26.06
C THR A 326 -7.29 20.42 26.10
N LEU A 327 -7.76 20.78 27.30
CA LEU A 327 -8.94 21.62 27.53
C LEU A 327 -8.57 22.97 28.20
N SER A 328 -9.01 24.08 27.62
CA SER A 328 -8.90 25.41 28.25
C SER A 328 -9.91 25.62 29.40
N GLU A 329 -9.70 26.63 30.26
CA GLU A 329 -10.66 27.03 31.32
C GLU A 329 -12.10 27.32 30.82
N GLU A 330 -12.27 27.65 29.54
CA GLU A 330 -13.58 27.95 28.92
C GLU A 330 -14.13 26.80 28.06
N ALA A 331 -13.42 25.67 27.98
CA ALA A 331 -13.82 24.48 27.23
C ALA A 331 -14.60 23.48 28.08
N VAL A 332 -15.53 22.75 27.44
CA VAL A 332 -16.34 21.69 28.05
C VAL A 332 -16.22 20.43 27.21
N LEU A 333 -15.95 19.30 27.84
CA LEU A 333 -16.01 17.97 27.24
C LEU A 333 -17.20 17.22 27.86
N ASP A 334 -18.20 16.91 27.04
CA ASP A 334 -19.36 16.13 27.47
C ASP A 334 -19.07 14.63 27.33
N LEU A 335 -19.18 13.91 28.44
CA LEU A 335 -18.97 12.46 28.49
C LEU A 335 -20.29 11.72 28.34
N SER A 336 -21.44 12.39 28.16
CA SER A 336 -22.77 11.79 28.28
C SER A 336 -23.10 10.63 27.34
N GLY A 337 -22.39 10.50 26.22
CA GLY A 337 -22.49 9.38 25.27
C GLY A 337 -21.61 8.15 25.59
N ILE A 338 -20.68 8.27 26.54
CA ILE A 338 -19.68 7.23 26.80
C ILE A 338 -20.27 6.02 27.53
N THR A 339 -19.92 4.83 27.05
CA THR A 339 -20.25 3.53 27.65
C THR A 339 -18.99 2.66 27.81
N THR A 340 -19.10 1.57 28.58
CA THR A 340 -18.05 0.54 28.73
C THR A 340 -17.62 -0.12 27.41
N GLU A 341 -18.45 -0.08 26.36
CA GLU A 341 -18.14 -0.66 25.04
C GLU A 341 -17.46 0.35 24.09
N ASN A 342 -17.15 1.57 24.58
CA ASN A 342 -16.57 2.66 23.78
C ASN A 342 -15.17 3.10 24.26
N LEU A 343 -14.63 2.49 25.34
CA LEU A 343 -13.34 2.86 25.94
C LEU A 343 -12.42 1.64 25.97
N ASP A 344 -11.89 1.27 24.80
CA ASP A 344 -11.01 0.10 24.66
C ASP A 344 -9.54 0.40 25.01
N GLN A 345 -9.20 1.67 25.30
CA GLN A 345 -7.87 2.16 25.65
C GLN A 345 -7.89 3.30 26.68
N GLU A 346 -6.74 3.65 27.26
CA GLU A 346 -6.61 4.81 28.17
C GLU A 346 -6.59 6.13 27.39
N PHE A 347 -7.35 7.14 27.85
CA PHE A 347 -7.40 8.48 27.26
C PHE A 347 -6.92 9.54 28.25
N ILE A 348 -5.96 10.36 27.82
CA ILE A 348 -5.37 11.44 28.63
C ILE A 348 -6.06 12.77 28.32
N ILE A 349 -6.68 13.39 29.33
CA ILE A 349 -7.38 14.68 29.23
C ILE A 349 -6.68 15.72 30.12
N ASN A 350 -5.90 16.60 29.51
CA ASN A 350 -5.13 17.65 30.17
C ASN A 350 -5.87 19.00 30.28
N GLY A 351 -5.44 19.87 31.20
CA GLY A 351 -5.89 21.26 31.26
C GLY A 351 -6.88 21.60 32.39
N ALA A 352 -7.73 22.61 32.17
CA ALA A 352 -8.50 23.27 33.24
C ALA A 352 -9.98 23.50 32.91
N GLY A 353 -10.51 22.80 31.91
CA GLY A 353 -11.89 22.92 31.45
C GLY A 353 -12.92 22.22 32.33
N GLN A 354 -14.03 21.82 31.71
CA GLN A 354 -15.15 21.16 32.38
C GLN A 354 -15.46 19.80 31.79
N LEU A 355 -15.67 18.79 32.64
CA LEU A 355 -16.19 17.47 32.28
C LEU A 355 -17.64 17.34 32.73
N VAL A 356 -18.53 16.94 31.81
CA VAL A 356 -19.97 16.76 32.08
C VAL A 356 -20.33 15.28 32.16
N PHE A 357 -21.05 14.89 33.22
CA PHE A 357 -21.40 13.50 33.50
C PHE A 357 -22.91 13.30 33.60
N THR A 358 -23.40 12.15 33.12
CA THR A 358 -24.80 11.75 33.30
C THR A 358 -25.07 11.18 34.68
N SER A 359 -26.32 11.27 35.11
CA SER A 359 -26.82 10.58 36.30
C SER A 359 -26.73 9.05 36.24
N THR A 360 -26.46 8.46 35.06
CA THR A 360 -26.19 7.02 34.88
C THR A 360 -24.73 6.69 35.19
N GLN A 361 -23.77 7.42 34.62
CA GLN A 361 -22.33 7.22 34.85
C GLN A 361 -21.97 7.43 36.32
N LEU A 362 -22.58 8.41 37.00
CA LEU A 362 -22.42 8.63 38.44
C LEU A 362 -23.06 7.54 39.32
N ALA A 363 -23.80 6.60 38.73
CA ALA A 363 -24.34 5.42 39.40
C ALA A 363 -23.56 4.14 39.06
N ASP A 364 -22.73 4.16 38.02
CA ASP A 364 -21.90 3.06 37.53
C ASP A 364 -20.52 3.58 37.06
N PRO A 365 -19.64 3.95 38.01
CA PRO A 365 -18.42 4.73 37.69
C PRO A 365 -17.36 3.93 36.91
N GLU A 366 -17.45 2.60 36.92
CA GLU A 366 -16.61 1.70 36.12
C GLU A 366 -16.80 1.94 34.60
N SER A 367 -17.91 2.55 34.18
CA SER A 367 -18.17 2.92 32.78
C SER A 367 -17.26 4.03 32.21
N LEU A 368 -16.37 4.58 33.05
CA LEU A 368 -15.39 5.60 32.70
C LEU A 368 -13.95 5.20 33.10
N ALA A 369 -13.74 3.93 33.44
CA ALA A 369 -12.40 3.37 33.63
C ALA A 369 -11.60 3.53 32.32
N GLY A 370 -10.36 4.03 32.42
CA GLY A 370 -9.53 4.43 31.28
C GLY A 370 -9.45 5.95 31.04
N LEU A 371 -10.30 6.78 31.68
CA LEU A 371 -10.14 8.23 31.62
C LEU A 371 -9.16 8.76 32.68
N ILE A 372 -8.04 9.32 32.23
CA ILE A 372 -6.99 9.95 33.05
C ILE A 372 -7.06 11.46 32.88
N VAL A 373 -7.28 12.24 33.95
CA VAL A 373 -7.62 13.67 33.81
C VAL A 373 -6.83 14.61 34.72
N ASP A 374 -6.60 15.82 34.23
CA ASP A 374 -5.88 16.89 34.94
C ASP A 374 -6.65 17.39 36.17
N PRO A 375 -5.96 17.69 37.28
CA PRO A 375 -6.56 18.24 38.49
C PRO A 375 -7.34 19.53 38.35
N ASP A 376 -6.88 20.41 37.46
CA ASP A 376 -7.45 21.75 37.37
C ASP A 376 -8.80 21.72 36.61
N MET A 377 -9.22 20.54 36.12
CA MET A 377 -10.53 20.24 35.56
C MET A 377 -11.69 20.37 36.55
N THR A 378 -12.86 20.78 36.04
CA THR A 378 -14.10 20.92 36.83
C THR A 378 -15.13 19.85 36.46
N PHE A 379 -15.66 19.13 37.45
CA PHE A 379 -16.59 18.01 37.26
C PHE A 379 -18.02 18.47 37.53
N VAL A 380 -18.95 18.33 36.57
CA VAL A 380 -20.36 18.74 36.72
C VAL A 380 -21.36 17.71 36.18
N ASP A 381 -22.57 17.68 36.74
CA ASP A 381 -23.65 16.83 36.25
C ASP A 381 -24.35 17.43 35.02
N GLU A 382 -25.17 16.62 34.35
CA GLU A 382 -26.10 17.00 33.27
C GLU A 382 -27.01 18.21 33.59
N ASN A 383 -27.04 18.70 34.84
CA ASN A 383 -27.79 19.87 35.31
C ASN A 383 -26.88 21.05 35.72
N GLY A 384 -25.56 20.95 35.54
CA GLY A 384 -24.55 21.96 35.89
C GLY A 384 -24.22 22.05 37.39
N ASN A 385 -24.52 21.02 38.19
CA ASN A 385 -24.09 20.95 39.59
C ASN A 385 -22.70 20.31 39.70
N SER A 386 -21.80 20.90 40.48
CA SER A 386 -20.47 20.32 40.73
C SER A 386 -20.56 18.95 41.41
N ILE A 387 -19.77 18.01 40.90
CA ILE A 387 -19.61 16.63 41.37
C ILE A 387 -18.26 16.50 42.09
N ASP A 388 -18.17 15.57 43.04
CA ASP A 388 -16.89 15.09 43.57
C ASP A 388 -16.26 14.10 42.58
N PRO A 389 -15.05 14.31 42.05
CA PRO A 389 -14.45 13.43 41.05
C PRO A 389 -14.38 11.96 41.48
N THR A 390 -14.24 11.67 42.78
CA THR A 390 -14.21 10.30 43.31
C THR A 390 -15.56 9.56 43.19
N ILE A 391 -16.64 10.28 42.89
CA ILE A 391 -17.98 9.71 42.59
C ILE A 391 -18.12 9.43 41.08
N ALA A 392 -17.28 10.03 40.24
CA ALA A 392 -17.36 9.93 38.79
C ALA A 392 -16.56 8.75 38.19
N GLY A 393 -15.71 8.07 38.97
CA GLY A 393 -14.95 6.89 38.50
C GLY A 393 -13.76 7.23 37.60
N VAL A 394 -13.42 8.51 37.50
CA VAL A 394 -12.33 9.04 36.68
C VAL A 394 -11.09 9.22 37.55
N ASP A 395 -9.92 8.82 37.04
CA ASP A 395 -8.66 9.00 37.76
C ASP A 395 -8.15 10.43 37.61
N VAL A 396 -8.36 11.21 38.66
CA VAL A 396 -7.98 12.62 38.73
C VAL A 396 -6.59 12.75 39.33
N ILE A 397 -5.63 13.12 38.46
CA ILE A 397 -4.32 13.61 38.88
C ILE A 397 -4.56 14.81 39.82
N MET A 398 -3.80 15.02 40.89
CA MET A 398 -4.03 16.16 41.82
C MET A 398 -2.96 17.28 41.72
N THR A 399 -3.39 18.55 41.67
CA THR A 399 -2.58 19.79 41.77
C THR A 399 -3.07 20.59 42.97
N ILE A 400 -2.15 21.01 43.84
CA ILE A 400 -2.46 21.80 45.04
C ILE A 400 -2.22 23.30 44.75
N PRO A 401 -3.17 24.21 45.10
CA PRO A 401 -3.05 25.62 44.73
C PRO A 401 -2.06 26.46 45.57
N ALA A 402 -1.53 27.51 44.94
CA ALA A 402 -0.71 28.57 45.52
C ALA A 402 -1.29 29.21 46.79
N GLY A 403 -0.53 29.18 47.89
CA GLY A 403 -0.90 29.85 49.15
C GLY A 403 -2.06 29.22 49.93
N SER A 404 -2.40 27.96 49.62
CA SER A 404 -3.26 27.10 50.44
C SER A 404 -2.66 26.82 51.83
N ASP A 405 -3.51 26.58 52.84
CA ASP A 405 -3.07 26.14 54.18
C ASP A 405 -2.65 24.64 54.20
N GLU A 406 -3.07 23.85 53.20
CA GLU A 406 -2.64 22.48 52.95
C GLU A 406 -1.73 22.46 51.72
N LEU A 407 -0.43 22.39 51.97
CA LEU A 407 0.63 22.35 50.96
C LEU A 407 0.94 20.88 50.58
N PRO A 408 1.41 20.61 49.36
CA PRO A 408 1.78 19.26 48.93
C PRO A 408 2.86 18.69 49.84
N ILE A 409 2.76 17.39 50.09
CA ILE A 409 3.73 16.67 50.89
C ILE A 409 4.83 16.18 49.94
N ALA A 410 6.02 16.76 50.05
CA ALA A 410 7.17 16.23 49.33
C ALA A 410 7.59 14.88 49.94
N SER A 411 7.72 13.87 49.09
CA SER A 411 8.14 12.52 49.43
C SER A 411 9.25 12.07 48.46
N VAL A 412 9.79 10.90 48.71
CA VAL A 412 10.73 10.24 47.79
C VAL A 412 9.98 9.04 47.22
N SER A 413 9.65 9.08 45.93
CA SER A 413 8.83 8.06 45.25
C SER A 413 9.65 6.82 44.94
N SER A 414 10.89 7.00 44.49
CA SER A 414 11.84 5.91 44.29
C SER A 414 13.27 6.33 44.66
N VAL A 415 14.02 5.35 45.20
CA VAL A 415 15.47 5.41 45.37
C VAL A 415 16.04 4.21 44.66
N VAL A 416 16.58 4.42 43.47
CA VAL A 416 17.25 3.37 42.70
C VAL A 416 18.73 3.40 43.07
N VAL A 417 19.12 2.43 43.90
CA VAL A 417 20.52 2.15 44.24
C VAL A 417 21.09 1.24 43.15
N GLN A 418 21.95 1.77 42.29
CA GLN A 418 22.64 0.97 41.28
C GLN A 418 24.06 0.67 41.76
N GLU A 419 24.18 -0.37 42.60
CA GLU A 419 25.43 -0.73 43.31
C GLU A 419 26.61 -0.96 42.34
N SER A 420 26.32 -1.50 41.15
CA SER A 420 27.30 -1.74 40.07
C SER A 420 27.85 -0.49 39.37
N ALA A 421 27.14 0.65 39.47
CA ALA A 421 27.48 1.90 38.78
C ALA A 421 28.08 2.97 39.72
N GLU A 422 28.14 2.69 41.03
CA GLU A 422 28.48 3.66 42.10
C GLU A 422 27.56 4.90 42.13
N THR A 423 26.33 4.76 41.65
CA THR A 423 25.34 5.85 41.57
C THR A 423 24.03 5.48 42.25
N SER A 424 23.47 6.43 42.99
CA SER A 424 22.06 6.43 43.37
C SER A 424 21.30 7.49 42.58
N SER A 425 20.20 7.07 41.98
CA SER A 425 19.20 7.98 41.42
C SER A 425 18.00 8.04 42.36
N VAL A 426 17.62 9.24 42.75
CA VAL A 426 16.46 9.52 43.60
C VAL A 426 15.44 10.27 42.79
N VAL A 427 14.21 9.76 42.72
CA VAL A 427 13.06 10.55 42.28
C VAL A 427 12.40 11.14 43.51
N ILE A 428 12.40 12.47 43.60
CA ILE A 428 11.64 13.20 44.62
C ILE A 428 10.32 13.59 43.96
N SER A 429 9.22 13.19 44.60
CA SER A 429 7.88 13.46 44.09
C SER A 429 7.06 14.23 45.10
N LEU A 430 6.18 15.07 44.59
CA LEU A 430 5.19 15.78 45.37
C LEU A 430 3.92 14.93 45.39
N SER A 431 3.25 14.82 46.55
CA SER A 431 1.98 14.09 46.70
C SER A 431 0.82 14.63 45.84
N ALA A 432 1.08 15.72 45.11
CA ALA A 432 0.27 16.39 44.11
C ALA A 432 1.19 17.39 43.39
N ARG A 433 0.92 17.70 42.12
CA ARG A 433 1.49 18.85 41.41
C ARG A 433 1.27 20.15 42.23
N TYR A 434 2.08 21.18 42.05
CA TYR A 434 1.95 22.42 42.85
C TYR A 434 2.01 23.67 41.98
N SER A 435 1.07 24.61 42.16
CA SER A 435 0.96 25.77 41.28
C SER A 435 1.87 26.96 41.63
N GLU A 436 2.74 26.82 42.65
CA GLU A 436 3.95 27.66 42.79
C GLU A 436 5.22 26.82 42.63
N THR A 437 6.35 27.50 42.41
CA THR A 437 7.68 26.89 42.42
C THR A 437 8.02 26.29 43.80
N ALA A 438 7.82 24.98 43.98
CA ALA A 438 8.22 24.29 45.20
C ALA A 438 9.73 24.06 45.23
N THR A 439 10.38 24.32 46.37
CA THR A 439 11.79 23.95 46.60
C THR A 439 11.88 23.01 47.78
N VAL A 440 12.35 21.79 47.52
CA VAL A 440 12.55 20.75 48.53
C VAL A 440 14.04 20.69 48.85
N ALA A 441 14.39 20.98 50.11
CA ALA A 441 15.75 20.98 50.60
C ALA A 441 16.08 19.60 51.17
N TYR A 442 17.10 18.94 50.62
CA TYR A 442 17.49 17.57 50.99
C TYR A 442 18.88 17.53 51.61
N ARG A 443 19.12 16.46 52.38
CA ARG A 443 20.39 16.15 53.00
C ARG A 443 20.71 14.67 52.82
N LEU A 444 21.87 14.37 52.27
CA LEU A 444 22.37 13.01 52.11
C LEU A 444 22.99 12.51 53.43
N SER A 445 23.13 11.19 53.57
CA SER A 445 23.64 10.53 54.77
C SER A 445 25.11 10.85 55.09
N ASP A 446 25.93 11.16 54.07
CA ASP A 446 27.30 11.68 54.23
C ASP A 446 27.35 13.10 54.86
N GLY A 447 26.19 13.78 54.88
CA GLY A 447 26.00 15.12 55.40
C GLY A 447 26.06 16.24 54.37
N THR A 448 26.14 15.92 53.08
CA THR A 448 26.00 16.86 51.96
C THR A 448 24.56 17.39 51.90
N GLU A 449 24.41 18.70 51.70
CA GLU A 449 23.11 19.39 51.68
C GLU A 449 22.89 20.05 50.31
N GLY A 450 21.67 19.95 49.79
CA GLY A 450 21.26 20.50 48.50
C GLY A 450 19.77 20.85 48.47
N SER A 451 19.29 21.30 47.31
CA SER A 451 17.87 21.57 47.11
C SER A 451 17.48 21.30 45.67
N VAL A 452 16.32 20.71 45.47
CA VAL A 452 15.68 20.56 44.16
C VAL A 452 14.51 21.53 44.06
N THR A 453 14.34 22.12 42.89
CA THR A 453 13.29 23.11 42.62
C THR A 453 12.40 22.59 41.50
N PHE A 454 11.14 22.40 41.84
CA PHE A 454 10.05 22.06 40.94
C PHE A 454 9.49 23.37 40.36
N ALA A 455 9.33 23.43 39.04
CA ALA A 455 8.53 24.45 38.37
C ALA A 455 7.05 24.30 38.76
N PRO A 456 6.21 25.34 38.55
CA PRO A 456 4.77 25.17 38.70
C PRO A 456 4.27 23.98 37.85
N ASN A 457 3.42 23.16 38.45
CA ASN A 457 2.82 21.93 37.90
C ASN A 457 3.82 20.80 37.55
N GLU A 458 5.12 20.94 37.88
CA GLU A 458 6.10 19.85 37.91
C GLU A 458 5.98 19.12 39.26
N TYR A 459 5.74 17.80 39.26
CA TYR A 459 5.55 17.01 40.50
C TYR A 459 6.63 15.98 40.78
N GLU A 460 7.40 15.54 39.78
CA GLU A 460 8.50 14.59 39.96
C GLU A 460 9.82 15.19 39.49
N LYS A 461 10.92 14.84 40.15
CA LYS A 461 12.25 15.30 39.75
C LYS A 461 13.35 14.33 40.14
N SER A 462 14.01 13.79 39.12
CA SER A 462 15.13 12.85 39.25
C SER A 462 16.44 13.56 39.57
N LEU A 463 17.15 13.07 40.57
CA LEU A 463 18.45 13.55 41.02
C LEU A 463 19.44 12.39 41.06
N THR A 464 20.55 12.51 40.35
CA THR A 464 21.60 11.47 40.35
C THR A 464 22.76 11.90 41.23
N PHE A 465 23.14 11.03 42.16
CA PHE A 465 24.22 11.24 43.12
C PHE A 465 25.25 10.13 42.97
N ASN A 466 26.47 10.51 42.64
CA ASN A 466 27.59 9.57 42.53
C ASN A 466 28.25 9.48 43.91
N TRP A 467 28.37 8.27 44.46
CA TRP A 467 29.26 8.03 45.59
C TRP A 467 30.63 7.56 45.08
N LEU A 468 31.52 7.22 46.02
CA LEU A 468 32.81 6.62 45.74
C LEU A 468 32.88 5.32 46.55
N ASP A 469 32.99 4.18 45.88
CA ASP A 469 33.25 2.90 46.53
C ASP A 469 34.59 2.94 47.29
N ASP A 470 34.53 2.65 48.58
CA ASP A 470 35.64 2.65 49.53
C ASP A 470 36.25 1.22 49.69
N SER A 471 35.57 0.19 49.19
CA SER A 471 36.07 -1.18 48.92
C SER A 471 36.51 -2.07 50.10
N GLU A 472 36.26 -1.69 51.37
CA GLU A 472 36.45 -2.58 52.54
C GLU A 472 35.19 -2.75 53.40
N VAL A 473 34.48 -3.88 53.25
CA VAL A 473 33.42 -4.41 54.16
C VAL A 473 32.58 -3.29 54.79
N GLU A 474 31.71 -2.69 53.97
CA GLU A 474 30.80 -1.65 54.38
C GLU A 474 29.98 -2.08 55.60
N ALA A 475 30.00 -1.23 56.63
CA ALA A 475 28.99 -1.30 57.67
C ALA A 475 27.72 -0.65 57.12
N SER A 476 26.82 -1.46 56.55
CA SER A 476 25.47 -1.09 56.09
C SER A 476 25.37 0.35 55.56
N PHE A 477 25.78 0.56 54.30
CA PHE A 477 25.74 1.88 53.69
C PHE A 477 24.30 2.34 53.50
N ALA A 478 23.79 3.09 54.48
CA ALA A 478 22.50 3.75 54.38
C ALA A 478 22.65 4.98 53.48
N PHE A 479 22.27 4.85 52.20
CA PHE A 479 21.99 6.02 51.38
C PHE A 479 20.62 6.59 51.76
N GLU A 480 20.63 7.38 52.83
CA GLU A 480 19.45 8.05 53.35
C GLU A 480 19.42 9.49 52.83
N ILE A 481 18.42 9.81 52.01
CA ILE A 481 18.11 11.18 51.61
C ILE A 481 16.99 11.73 52.50
N THR A 482 17.38 12.49 53.52
CA THR A 482 16.42 13.15 54.40
C THR A 482 15.94 14.44 53.75
N LEU A 483 14.66 14.52 53.41
CA LEU A 483 14.02 15.79 53.07
C LEU A 483 13.88 16.62 54.36
N THR A 484 14.25 17.90 54.32
CA THR A 484 14.48 18.70 55.54
C THR A 484 13.44 19.80 55.72
N GLU A 485 13.26 20.26 56.98
CA GLU A 485 12.41 21.40 57.36
C GLU A 485 12.82 22.75 56.73
N GLN A 486 13.88 22.81 55.90
CA GLN A 486 14.23 24.00 55.11
C GLN A 486 13.48 24.06 53.75
N SER A 487 12.69 23.04 53.42
CA SER A 487 11.81 23.00 52.25
C SER A 487 10.71 24.06 52.33
N THR A 488 10.24 24.56 51.18
CA THR A 488 9.16 25.56 51.12
C THR A 488 7.76 24.95 51.33
N ILE A 489 7.67 23.63 51.22
CA ILE A 489 6.46 22.82 51.43
C ILE A 489 6.74 21.75 52.51
N PRO A 490 5.70 21.21 53.18
CA PRO A 490 5.85 20.10 54.11
C PRO A 490 6.52 18.92 53.42
N VAL A 491 7.39 18.26 54.14
CA VAL A 491 7.93 16.96 53.74
C VAL A 491 7.16 15.90 54.51
N SER A 492 6.95 14.72 53.92
CA SER A 492 6.54 13.56 54.71
C SER A 492 7.60 13.37 55.79
N SER A 493 7.22 13.06 57.03
CA SER A 493 8.17 13.08 58.16
C SER A 493 9.22 11.98 58.12
N ASP A 494 9.17 11.14 57.09
CA ASP A 494 10.03 10.00 56.88
C ASP A 494 11.08 10.35 55.82
N ALA A 495 12.35 10.14 56.15
CA ALA A 495 13.41 10.26 55.18
C ALA A 495 13.21 9.22 54.06
N GLY A 496 13.59 9.57 52.83
CA GLY A 496 13.79 8.60 51.76
C GLY A 496 15.02 7.76 52.07
N GLY A 497 14.87 6.85 53.04
CA GLY A 497 15.93 6.00 53.55
C GLY A 497 15.68 4.57 53.13
N VAL A 498 16.23 4.17 51.98
CA VAL A 498 16.59 2.76 51.80
C VAL A 498 17.78 2.52 52.70
N VAL A 499 17.50 2.13 53.95
CA VAL A 499 18.49 1.44 54.75
C VAL A 499 18.54 0.02 54.20
N VAL A 500 19.56 -0.30 53.42
CA VAL A 500 19.81 -1.68 52.97
C VAL A 500 20.15 -2.53 54.21
N LEU A 501 19.12 -3.17 54.76
CA LEU A 501 19.18 -4.08 55.90
C LEU A 501 18.11 -5.18 55.75
N ASP A 502 18.49 -6.24 55.03
CA ASP A 502 18.40 -7.64 55.50
C ASP A 502 17.02 -8.10 56.05
N ASP A 503 16.16 -8.61 55.16
CA ASP A 503 15.34 -9.85 55.30
C ASP A 503 14.95 -10.33 56.73
N ASP A 504 13.71 -10.09 57.23
CA ASP A 504 13.09 -10.82 58.40
C ASP A 504 11.57 -10.48 58.77
N SER A 505 10.54 -11.11 58.12
CA SER A 505 9.11 -11.44 58.59
C SER A 505 8.01 -10.34 58.90
N SER A 506 6.64 -10.54 59.02
CA SER A 506 5.55 -11.46 58.50
C SER A 506 4.11 -11.22 59.13
N SER A 507 2.95 -11.14 58.41
CA SER A 507 1.54 -11.44 58.92
C SER A 507 0.39 -11.44 57.85
N LEU A 508 -0.26 -12.58 57.51
CA LEU A 508 -1.02 -12.79 56.24
C LEU A 508 -2.12 -13.93 56.31
N ASP A 509 -3.44 -13.73 56.04
CA ASP A 509 -4.53 -14.78 56.10
C ASP A 509 -5.88 -14.36 55.42
N VAL A 510 -6.62 -15.23 54.67
CA VAL A 510 -7.81 -14.87 53.83
C VAL A 510 -9.13 -15.72 53.96
N SER A 511 -9.74 -16.32 52.90
CA SER A 511 -11.20 -16.65 52.85
C SER A 511 -11.63 -17.85 51.95
N ASP A 512 -12.32 -18.82 52.54
CA ASP A 512 -12.74 -20.13 52.00
C ASP A 512 -14.07 -20.19 51.21
N SER A 513 -14.37 -19.20 50.35
CA SER A 513 -15.57 -19.27 49.49
C SER A 513 -15.53 -18.41 48.22
N ARG A 514 -15.71 -19.01 47.03
CA ARG A 514 -15.84 -18.32 45.71
C ARG A 514 -16.82 -17.13 45.72
N LEU A 515 -17.95 -17.24 46.41
CA LEU A 515 -18.97 -16.18 46.52
C LEU A 515 -18.57 -15.01 47.45
N ALA A 516 -17.42 -15.11 48.10
CA ALA A 516 -16.86 -14.15 49.05
C ALA A 516 -15.34 -14.02 48.85
N ALA A 517 -14.88 -14.25 47.60
CA ALA A 517 -13.48 -14.25 47.23
C ALA A 517 -12.83 -12.87 47.46
N THR A 518 -11.59 -12.87 47.91
CA THR A 518 -10.80 -11.65 48.12
C THR A 518 -10.51 -11.00 46.75
N VAL A 519 -10.76 -9.69 46.63
CA VAL A 519 -10.35 -8.90 45.46
C VAL A 519 -8.84 -8.74 45.51
N VAL A 520 -8.15 -9.06 44.42
CA VAL A 520 -6.70 -8.90 44.26
C VAL A 520 -6.39 -8.33 42.89
N SER A 521 -5.35 -7.51 42.78
CA SER A 521 -4.81 -7.05 41.50
C SER A 521 -3.90 -8.13 40.88
N ALA A 522 -3.79 -8.12 39.56
CA ALA A 522 -2.89 -9.02 38.83
C ALA A 522 -1.39 -8.60 38.89
N SER A 523 -1.05 -7.59 39.69
CA SER A 523 0.29 -6.96 39.77
C SER A 523 0.92 -6.98 41.17
N GLU A 524 0.24 -7.54 42.17
CA GLU A 524 0.74 -7.65 43.55
C GLU A 524 0.96 -9.12 43.96
N ASP A 525 1.98 -9.34 44.80
CA ASP A 525 2.25 -10.63 45.45
C ASP A 525 1.21 -10.89 46.57
N ILE A 526 0.25 -11.76 46.30
CA ILE A 526 -0.88 -12.09 47.18
C ILE A 526 -0.43 -13.06 48.26
N ALA A 527 0.05 -12.54 49.38
CA ALA A 527 0.54 -13.37 50.48
C ALA A 527 -0.57 -13.68 51.51
N SER A 528 -0.72 -14.96 51.87
CA SER A 528 -1.77 -15.56 52.72
C SER A 528 -1.22 -16.76 53.54
N VAL A 529 -2.08 -17.50 54.24
CA VAL A 529 -1.75 -18.73 54.98
C VAL A 529 -2.86 -19.76 54.83
N ILE A 530 -2.50 -21.03 54.55
CA ILE A 530 -3.43 -22.15 54.74
C ILE A 530 -3.52 -22.40 56.25
N SER A 531 -4.59 -21.93 56.89
CA SER A 531 -4.70 -21.85 58.35
C SER A 531 -4.96 -23.23 58.99
N VAL A 532 -5.67 -24.11 58.27
CA VAL A 532 -5.98 -25.50 58.65
C VAL A 532 -5.96 -26.43 57.43
N ALA A 533 -5.89 -27.74 57.64
CA ALA A 533 -5.99 -28.67 56.51
C ALA A 533 -7.46 -28.86 56.06
N GLY A 534 -7.70 -28.78 54.75
CA GLY A 534 -9.02 -28.66 54.14
C GLY A 534 -9.55 -27.22 54.08
N ASP A 535 -8.68 -26.24 54.35
CA ASP A 535 -8.91 -24.82 54.08
C ASP A 535 -8.78 -24.58 52.56
N GLU A 536 -9.63 -23.71 52.03
CA GLU A 536 -9.58 -23.23 50.65
C GLU A 536 -9.34 -21.72 50.73
N ASP A 537 -8.59 -21.12 49.83
CA ASP A 537 -8.56 -19.67 49.71
C ASP A 537 -9.02 -19.30 48.30
N TRP A 538 -10.00 -18.40 48.24
CA TRP A 538 -10.59 -17.95 46.99
C TRP A 538 -10.26 -16.49 46.76
N PHE A 539 -9.67 -16.22 45.60
CA PHE A 539 -9.39 -14.88 45.10
C PHE A 539 -10.20 -14.67 43.81
N LYS A 540 -10.62 -13.43 43.59
CA LYS A 540 -11.15 -12.99 42.30
C LYS A 540 -10.22 -11.92 41.75
N VAL A 541 -9.87 -12.09 40.49
CA VAL A 541 -8.95 -11.22 39.74
C VAL A 541 -9.60 -10.96 38.39
N ASP A 542 -9.59 -9.70 37.98
CA ASP A 542 -10.06 -9.30 36.66
C ASP A 542 -8.82 -9.34 35.73
N LEU A 543 -8.92 -10.07 34.62
CA LEU A 543 -7.83 -10.29 33.66
C LEU A 543 -8.30 -9.85 32.27
N SER A 544 -7.40 -9.23 31.51
CA SER A 544 -7.59 -8.93 30.10
C SER A 544 -7.38 -10.18 29.24
N ALA A 545 -7.70 -10.12 27.94
CA ALA A 545 -7.23 -11.16 27.02
C ALA A 545 -5.68 -11.16 26.99
N GLY A 546 -5.06 -12.35 27.00
CA GLY A 546 -3.60 -12.49 27.03
C GLY A 546 -3.09 -13.71 27.80
N GLN A 547 -1.76 -13.87 27.83
CA GLN A 547 -1.07 -14.96 28.53
C GLN A 547 -0.68 -14.57 29.97
N TYR A 548 -0.98 -15.43 30.94
CA TYR A 548 -0.67 -15.20 32.36
C TYR A 548 0.13 -16.36 32.95
N SER A 549 1.12 -16.01 33.77
CA SER A 549 1.83 -16.97 34.63
C SER A 549 1.44 -16.71 36.08
N ILE A 550 0.89 -17.72 36.74
CA ILE A 550 0.42 -17.66 38.13
C ILE A 550 1.30 -18.59 38.96
N LYS A 551 2.12 -17.99 39.83
CA LYS A 551 3.11 -18.67 40.67
C LYS A 551 2.61 -18.74 42.10
N LEU A 552 2.87 -19.87 42.78
CA LEU A 552 2.60 -20.07 44.20
C LEU A 552 3.89 -20.52 44.90
N SER A 553 4.26 -19.83 45.98
CA SER A 553 5.47 -20.09 46.77
C SER A 553 5.17 -20.09 48.27
N GLY A 554 5.87 -20.85 49.12
CA GLY A 554 5.62 -20.83 50.58
C GLY A 554 6.46 -21.79 51.44
N ASP A 555 6.57 -21.52 52.74
CA ASP A 555 7.34 -22.34 53.70
C ASP A 555 6.42 -23.28 54.50
N LEU A 556 6.21 -24.49 53.96
CA LEU A 556 5.14 -25.42 54.37
C LEU A 556 5.69 -26.59 55.23
N VAL A 557 5.14 -26.78 56.43
CA VAL A 557 5.76 -27.64 57.47
C VAL A 557 4.99 -28.93 57.77
N ASP A 558 5.36 -30.05 57.13
CA ASP A 558 6.14 -31.14 57.76
C ASP A 558 6.23 -32.39 56.84
N ALA A 559 7.45 -32.88 56.61
CA ALA A 559 7.78 -33.98 55.70
C ALA A 559 7.45 -35.39 56.25
N ALA A 560 6.22 -35.59 56.76
CA ALA A 560 5.79 -36.82 57.42
C ALA A 560 4.41 -37.38 57.03
N THR A 561 3.52 -36.58 56.43
CA THR A 561 2.20 -37.01 55.90
C THR A 561 1.89 -36.32 54.56
N LYS A 562 0.98 -36.89 53.77
CA LYS A 562 0.77 -36.59 52.34
C LYS A 562 -0.19 -35.42 52.12
N GLY A 563 0.17 -34.23 52.57
CA GLY A 563 -0.61 -33.01 52.31
C GLY A 563 0.09 -32.14 51.28
N ASP A 564 -0.58 -31.91 50.16
CA ASP A 564 -0.16 -31.09 49.03
C ASP A 564 -1.07 -29.82 48.95
N ILE A 565 -0.64 -28.73 48.32
CA ILE A 565 -1.50 -27.57 48.00
C ILE A 565 -1.81 -27.58 46.51
N LEU A 566 -3.09 -27.43 46.15
CA LEU A 566 -3.53 -27.36 44.77
C LEU A 566 -3.88 -25.91 44.40
N LEU A 567 -3.50 -25.46 43.20
CA LEU A 567 -3.88 -24.17 42.62
C LEU A 567 -4.75 -24.40 41.38
N PHE A 568 -5.78 -23.56 41.19
CA PHE A 568 -6.68 -23.61 40.05
C PHE A 568 -7.02 -22.20 39.57
N LEU A 569 -7.05 -21.99 38.25
CA LEU A 569 -7.69 -20.87 37.58
C LEU A 569 -9.01 -21.35 36.94
N SER A 570 -10.05 -20.52 37.01
CA SER A 570 -11.36 -20.83 36.43
C SER A 570 -12.08 -19.58 35.91
N ASP A 571 -12.90 -19.76 34.88
CA ASP A 571 -13.71 -18.71 34.27
C ASP A 571 -14.87 -18.22 35.16
N ALA A 572 -15.66 -17.28 34.64
CA ALA A 572 -16.83 -16.73 35.32
C ALA A 572 -17.94 -17.78 35.60
N ASP A 573 -18.11 -18.79 34.74
CA ASP A 573 -19.08 -19.88 34.97
C ASP A 573 -18.54 -20.93 35.97
N GLY A 574 -17.22 -21.01 36.15
CA GLY A 574 -16.51 -21.98 36.99
C GLY A 574 -16.01 -23.21 36.24
N ASN A 575 -15.79 -23.11 34.92
CA ASN A 575 -15.01 -24.09 34.18
C ASN A 575 -13.51 -23.85 34.46
N GLU A 576 -12.73 -24.92 34.54
CA GLU A 576 -11.30 -24.87 34.86
C GLU A 576 -10.50 -24.55 33.59
N ILE A 577 -9.62 -23.54 33.68
CA ILE A 577 -8.75 -23.09 32.57
C ILE A 577 -7.37 -23.73 32.69
N SER A 578 -6.80 -23.68 33.91
CA SER A 578 -5.48 -24.21 34.20
C SER A 578 -5.41 -24.62 35.68
N SER A 579 -4.66 -25.67 36.01
CA SER A 579 -4.51 -26.14 37.39
C SER A 579 -3.17 -26.85 37.62
N GLY A 580 -2.73 -26.89 38.88
CA GLY A 580 -1.42 -27.42 39.25
C GLY A 580 -1.35 -27.94 40.68
N ASP A 581 -0.37 -28.83 40.91
CA ASP A 581 -0.15 -29.52 42.18
C ASP A 581 1.24 -29.20 42.75
N LEU A 582 1.28 -28.66 43.96
CA LEU A 582 2.51 -28.18 44.60
C LEU A 582 3.40 -29.35 45.02
N SER A 583 4.38 -29.69 44.16
CA SER A 583 5.40 -30.69 44.48
C SER A 583 6.22 -30.30 45.72
N ALA A 584 6.90 -31.29 46.32
CA ALA A 584 7.60 -31.19 47.62
C ALA A 584 8.76 -30.16 47.71
N ASN A 585 8.95 -29.33 46.69
CA ASN A 585 9.96 -28.26 46.62
C ASN A 585 9.40 -26.87 47.01
N GLY A 586 8.09 -26.72 47.23
CA GLY A 586 7.49 -25.47 47.75
C GLY A 586 7.29 -24.35 46.72
N LEU A 587 7.39 -24.66 45.43
CA LEU A 587 7.11 -23.78 44.30
C LEU A 587 6.20 -24.47 43.28
N LEU A 588 5.19 -23.77 42.80
CA LEU A 588 4.29 -24.16 41.71
C LEU A 588 4.14 -22.96 40.76
N SER A 589 4.05 -23.23 39.46
CA SER A 589 3.70 -22.25 38.43
C SER A 589 2.67 -22.89 37.52
N ILE A 590 1.61 -22.17 37.16
CA ILE A 590 0.71 -22.54 36.08
C ILE A 590 0.67 -21.40 35.07
N ASN A 591 0.64 -21.73 33.78
CA ASN A 591 0.41 -20.76 32.72
C ASN A 591 -1.06 -20.91 32.24
N ALA A 592 -1.63 -19.82 31.73
CA ALA A 592 -3.00 -19.81 31.23
C ALA A 592 -3.22 -18.74 30.17
N THR A 593 -3.82 -19.16 29.05
CA THR A 593 -4.40 -18.28 28.03
C THR A 593 -5.74 -17.74 28.55
N VAL A 594 -5.93 -16.42 28.48
CA VAL A 594 -7.22 -15.77 28.70
C VAL A 594 -7.73 -15.28 27.34
N GLU A 595 -8.80 -15.91 26.83
CA GLU A 595 -9.35 -15.62 25.49
C GLU A 595 -10.16 -14.31 25.41
N SER A 596 -10.69 -13.85 26.54
CA SER A 596 -11.53 -12.63 26.61
C SER A 596 -11.41 -11.95 27.96
N ALA A 597 -11.39 -10.61 27.97
CA ALA A 597 -11.34 -9.83 29.20
C ALA A 597 -12.54 -10.12 30.13
N GLY A 598 -12.30 -10.23 31.44
CA GLY A 598 -13.36 -10.47 32.42
C GLY A 598 -12.88 -10.95 33.79
N THR A 599 -13.84 -11.32 34.65
CA THR A 599 -13.55 -11.80 36.01
C THR A 599 -13.22 -13.29 36.04
N TYR A 600 -12.02 -13.60 36.53
CA TYR A 600 -11.53 -14.96 36.75
C TYR A 600 -11.39 -15.28 38.24
N TYR A 601 -11.34 -16.57 38.56
CA TYR A 601 -11.28 -17.07 39.94
C TYR A 601 -10.05 -17.93 40.16
N LEU A 602 -9.24 -17.56 41.15
CA LEU A 602 -8.17 -18.38 41.67
C LEU A 602 -8.64 -19.11 42.93
N ARG A 603 -8.34 -20.41 43.01
CA ARG A 603 -8.57 -21.23 44.20
C ARG A 603 -7.27 -21.92 44.60
N THR A 604 -6.84 -21.73 45.84
CA THR A 604 -5.83 -22.58 46.49
C THR A 604 -6.51 -23.50 47.51
N VAL A 605 -6.03 -24.74 47.66
CA VAL A 605 -6.62 -25.73 48.59
C VAL A 605 -5.53 -26.51 49.32
N GLY A 606 -5.54 -26.46 50.66
CA GLY A 606 -4.64 -27.27 51.49
C GLY A 606 -5.18 -28.68 51.72
N THR A 607 -4.51 -29.72 51.21
CA THR A 607 -4.98 -31.12 51.34
C THR A 607 -4.38 -31.87 52.54
N GLU A 608 -5.10 -32.90 53.03
CA GLU A 608 -4.79 -33.79 54.19
C GLU A 608 -4.31 -33.13 55.50
N THR A 609 -3.08 -32.62 55.53
CA THR A 609 -2.41 -31.98 56.69
C THR A 609 -1.67 -30.69 56.35
N ALA A 610 -1.73 -30.21 55.09
CA ALA A 610 -1.05 -28.99 54.66
C ALA A 610 -1.58 -27.76 55.41
N VAL A 611 -0.65 -26.97 55.95
CA VAL A 611 -0.82 -25.66 56.58
C VAL A 611 0.49 -24.87 56.44
N GLY A 612 0.41 -23.55 56.34
CA GLY A 612 1.57 -22.67 56.25
C GLY A 612 1.37 -21.47 55.33
N ASP A 613 2.28 -20.50 55.48
CA ASP A 613 2.23 -19.21 54.77
C ASP A 613 2.62 -19.44 53.29
N TYR A 614 1.91 -18.78 52.37
CA TYR A 614 2.17 -18.87 50.93
C TYR A 614 1.87 -17.53 50.23
N THR A 615 2.47 -17.32 49.07
CA THR A 615 2.28 -16.14 48.21
C THR A 615 1.89 -16.59 46.81
N ILE A 616 0.84 -15.97 46.24
CA ILE A 616 0.50 -16.09 44.83
C ILE A 616 0.98 -14.84 44.09
N SER A 617 1.85 -15.00 43.11
CA SER A 617 2.21 -13.94 42.17
C SER A 617 1.45 -14.17 40.86
N ILE A 618 0.75 -13.16 40.37
CA ILE A 618 0.17 -13.16 39.02
C ILE A 618 1.06 -12.25 38.17
N GLY A 619 1.30 -12.61 36.92
CA GLY A 619 1.97 -11.72 35.96
C GLY A 619 1.50 -12.01 34.55
N THR A 620 1.33 -10.96 33.76
CA THR A 620 1.26 -11.08 32.30
C THR A 620 2.59 -11.62 31.80
N VAL A 621 2.54 -12.56 30.85
CA VAL A 621 3.73 -13.04 30.16
C VAL A 621 3.90 -12.20 28.91
N THR A 622 4.71 -11.14 29.01
CA THR A 622 5.26 -10.39 27.86
C THR A 622 6.72 -10.76 27.59
N SER A 623 7.32 -11.57 28.48
CA SER A 623 8.62 -12.20 28.33
C SER A 623 8.72 -13.34 29.34
N LEU A 624 9.56 -14.33 29.07
CA LEU A 624 9.93 -15.38 30.03
C LEU A 624 11.36 -15.14 30.52
N GLN A 625 11.67 -15.53 31.75
CA GLN A 625 13.06 -15.56 32.22
C GLN A 625 13.72 -16.85 31.75
N SER A 626 14.96 -16.77 31.26
CA SER A 626 15.74 -17.93 30.82
C SER A 626 16.00 -18.91 31.97
N ALA A 627 15.46 -20.12 31.85
CA ALA A 627 15.62 -21.24 32.78
C ALA A 627 16.27 -22.42 32.04
N SER A 628 17.60 -22.53 32.16
CA SER A 628 18.36 -23.70 31.69
C SER A 628 17.98 -24.97 32.45
N GLU A 629 18.27 -26.13 31.85
CA GLU A 629 18.04 -27.43 32.48
C GLU A 629 18.80 -27.54 33.82
N GLY A 630 18.14 -28.11 34.83
CA GLY A 630 18.63 -28.13 36.21
C GLY A 630 19.38 -29.41 36.58
N ALA A 631 18.91 -30.05 37.65
CA ALA A 631 19.37 -31.39 38.08
C ALA A 631 18.28 -32.46 37.85
N LEU A 632 17.27 -32.13 37.06
CA LEU A 632 16.09 -32.92 36.69
C LEU A 632 15.81 -32.61 35.22
N ASP A 633 15.57 -33.67 34.42
CA ASP A 633 15.13 -33.58 33.02
C ASP A 633 13.98 -32.58 32.84
N LEU A 634 13.93 -31.89 31.69
CA LEU A 634 12.72 -31.18 31.27
C LEU A 634 11.76 -32.16 30.57
N PRO A 635 10.43 -31.99 30.70
CA PRO A 635 9.46 -32.87 30.07
C PRO A 635 9.18 -32.48 28.60
N GLU A 636 8.86 -33.46 27.77
CA GLU A 636 8.39 -33.28 26.37
C GLU A 636 6.93 -32.74 26.28
N SER A 637 6.63 -31.63 26.97
CA SER A 637 5.26 -31.10 27.09
C SER A 637 5.21 -29.64 27.54
N VAL A 638 4.06 -28.98 27.37
CA VAL A 638 3.75 -27.63 27.86
C VAL A 638 3.91 -27.45 29.38
N ASP A 639 3.89 -28.54 30.16
CA ASP A 639 4.19 -28.57 31.60
C ASP A 639 5.68 -28.32 31.93
N THR A 640 6.51 -27.99 30.93
CA THR A 640 7.95 -27.75 31.12
C THR A 640 8.24 -26.54 32.01
N THR A 641 9.27 -26.68 32.86
CA THR A 641 9.85 -25.57 33.62
C THR A 641 11.02 -24.90 32.89
N GLY A 642 11.37 -25.37 31.69
CA GLY A 642 12.37 -24.77 30.83
C GLY A 642 11.76 -23.57 30.09
N SER A 643 12.48 -22.46 30.06
CA SER A 643 12.03 -21.26 29.37
C SER A 643 13.20 -20.44 28.84
N ILE A 644 12.96 -19.61 27.83
CA ILE A 644 13.96 -18.75 27.16
C ILE A 644 13.40 -17.33 27.10
N ALA A 645 14.22 -16.36 27.49
CA ALA A 645 14.02 -14.95 27.14
C ALA A 645 14.57 -14.70 25.74
N VAL A 646 13.87 -13.90 24.94
CA VAL A 646 14.40 -13.41 23.66
C VAL A 646 15.68 -12.60 23.93
N GLY A 647 16.73 -12.85 23.15
CA GLY A 647 18.08 -12.26 23.30
C GLY A 647 19.00 -12.99 24.29
N GLU A 648 18.59 -14.14 24.84
CA GLU A 648 19.36 -14.90 25.84
C GLU A 648 19.58 -16.36 25.41
N THR A 649 20.60 -16.99 25.99
CA THR A 649 20.96 -18.40 25.71
C THR A 649 20.74 -19.29 26.94
N VAL A 650 20.07 -20.42 26.75
CA VAL A 650 19.97 -21.50 27.75
C VAL A 650 20.89 -22.67 27.41
N THR A 651 21.12 -23.55 28.39
CA THR A 651 21.83 -24.82 28.19
C THR A 651 21.01 -26.00 28.71
N GLY A 652 21.23 -27.18 28.10
CA GLY A 652 20.60 -28.44 28.50
C GLY A 652 21.43 -29.68 28.15
N THR A 653 20.89 -30.86 28.45
CA THR A 653 21.61 -32.14 28.44
C THR A 653 20.73 -33.29 27.96
N ILE A 654 20.75 -33.56 26.66
CA ILE A 654 20.13 -34.77 26.09
C ILE A 654 20.77 -36.01 26.71
N ALA A 655 20.04 -36.72 27.58
CA ALA A 655 20.52 -37.91 28.29
C ALA A 655 20.45 -39.17 27.41
N SER A 656 19.56 -39.19 26.40
CA SER A 656 19.48 -40.26 25.39
C SER A 656 18.80 -39.81 24.10
N SER A 657 18.92 -40.57 23.01
CA SER A 657 18.31 -40.22 21.70
C SER A 657 16.79 -40.45 21.62
N ALA A 658 16.07 -40.23 22.72
CA ALA A 658 14.63 -40.32 22.88
C ALA A 658 14.18 -39.39 24.02
N ASP A 659 14.98 -38.35 24.25
CA ASP A 659 14.92 -37.37 25.30
C ASP A 659 14.80 -36.02 24.61
N GLU A 660 13.84 -35.20 25.03
CA GLU A 660 13.51 -33.93 24.39
C GLU A 660 13.12 -32.90 25.44
N ASP A 661 13.96 -31.88 25.55
CA ASP A 661 13.80 -30.77 26.48
C ASP A 661 12.95 -29.69 25.79
N TRP A 662 11.74 -29.43 26.29
CA TRP A 662 10.91 -28.33 25.79
C TRP A 662 11.23 -27.04 26.54
N TYR A 663 11.34 -25.93 25.80
CA TYR A 663 11.50 -24.59 26.37
C TYR A 663 10.37 -23.67 25.90
N GLY A 664 9.65 -23.07 26.83
CA GLY A 664 8.71 -21.99 26.52
C GLY A 664 9.43 -20.68 26.19
N VAL A 665 9.00 -19.99 25.14
CA VAL A 665 9.45 -18.64 24.76
C VAL A 665 8.22 -17.79 24.44
N PHE A 666 8.20 -16.52 24.85
CA PHE A 666 7.16 -15.58 24.45
C PHE A 666 7.61 -14.84 23.18
N LEU A 667 6.75 -14.80 22.17
CA LEU A 667 7.03 -14.23 20.84
C LEU A 667 5.86 -13.33 20.42
N GLU A 668 6.14 -12.25 19.70
CA GLU A 668 5.17 -11.25 19.24
C GLU A 668 4.83 -11.46 17.75
N ALA A 669 3.55 -11.38 17.40
CA ALA A 669 3.06 -11.56 16.03
C ALA A 669 3.81 -10.67 15.03
N GLY A 670 4.13 -11.22 13.85
CA GLY A 670 4.84 -10.50 12.77
C GLY A 670 6.35 -10.30 13.01
N SER A 671 6.83 -10.32 14.25
CA SER A 671 8.27 -10.22 14.55
C SER A 671 9.04 -11.46 14.06
N ILE A 672 10.27 -11.26 13.58
CA ILE A 672 11.11 -12.32 13.04
C ILE A 672 12.16 -12.72 14.09
N TYR A 673 12.16 -13.99 14.47
CA TYR A 673 13.06 -14.56 15.47
C TYR A 673 14.00 -15.59 14.84
N GLN A 674 15.29 -15.48 15.15
CA GLN A 674 16.29 -16.51 14.86
C GLN A 674 16.37 -17.50 16.03
N VAL A 675 16.33 -18.81 15.74
CA VAL A 675 16.44 -19.89 16.72
C VAL A 675 17.68 -20.73 16.43
N ASP A 676 18.64 -20.73 17.35
CA ASP A 676 19.92 -21.45 17.20
C ASP A 676 20.14 -22.51 18.28
N MET A 677 20.48 -23.74 17.91
CA MET A 677 20.88 -24.83 18.84
C MET A 677 22.26 -25.36 18.50
N THR A 678 23.23 -25.19 19.42
CA THR A 678 24.67 -25.47 19.17
C THR A 678 25.25 -26.54 20.10
N GLY A 679 26.22 -27.30 19.58
CA GLY A 679 26.75 -28.54 20.17
C GLY A 679 28.27 -28.57 20.32
N GLU A 680 28.90 -29.73 20.11
CA GLU A 680 30.37 -29.89 20.17
C GLU A 680 31.09 -29.10 19.06
N ALA A 681 30.44 -28.87 17.90
CA ALA A 681 31.04 -28.26 16.72
C ALA A 681 31.40 -26.77 16.93
N SER A 682 30.42 -25.93 17.30
CA SER A 682 30.65 -24.51 17.62
C SER A 682 31.00 -24.27 19.09
N GLY A 683 31.00 -25.32 19.92
CA GLY A 683 31.38 -25.25 21.34
C GLY A 683 30.25 -24.79 22.28
N GLY A 684 29.00 -24.83 21.82
CA GLY A 684 27.80 -24.71 22.67
C GLY A 684 27.68 -25.85 23.68
N GLY A 685 28.32 -27.00 23.44
CA GLY A 685 28.41 -28.04 24.45
C GLY A 685 29.24 -29.27 24.06
N SER A 686 28.62 -30.44 24.24
CA SER A 686 29.20 -31.77 24.02
C SER A 686 28.26 -32.73 23.28
N LEU A 687 27.06 -32.26 22.92
CA LEU A 687 26.15 -32.93 22.02
C LEU A 687 26.71 -32.85 20.60
N VAL A 688 26.96 -34.00 19.99
CA VAL A 688 27.56 -34.08 18.64
C VAL A 688 26.55 -33.73 17.55
N ASP A 689 25.27 -33.93 17.83
CA ASP A 689 24.21 -34.11 16.84
C ASP A 689 22.85 -33.64 17.43
N PRO A 690 22.67 -32.32 17.69
CA PRO A 690 21.40 -31.74 18.13
C PRO A 690 20.35 -31.64 17.01
N TYR A 691 19.07 -31.54 17.39
CA TYR A 691 17.98 -31.21 16.46
C TYR A 691 16.88 -30.41 17.18
N VAL A 692 16.10 -29.62 16.43
CA VAL A 692 14.81 -29.08 16.89
C VAL A 692 13.69 -29.86 16.19
N ARG A 693 12.82 -30.52 16.96
CA ARG A 693 11.78 -31.40 16.38
C ARG A 693 10.65 -30.61 15.74
N ALA A 694 10.21 -29.57 16.43
CA ALA A 694 9.13 -28.66 16.07
C ALA A 694 9.15 -27.47 17.04
N VAL A 695 8.54 -26.37 16.60
CA VAL A 695 7.96 -25.35 17.47
C VAL A 695 6.49 -25.73 17.67
N TYR A 696 5.99 -25.55 18.89
CA TYR A 696 4.62 -25.87 19.28
C TYR A 696 3.89 -24.61 19.74
N ASP A 697 2.58 -24.55 19.51
CA ASP A 697 1.70 -23.50 20.03
C ASP A 697 1.47 -23.64 21.55
N SER A 698 0.69 -22.70 22.13
CA SER A 698 0.41 -22.69 23.57
C SER A 698 -0.40 -23.89 24.08
N ASP A 699 -1.12 -24.59 23.20
CA ASP A 699 -1.87 -25.82 23.48
C ASP A 699 -1.00 -27.09 23.34
N GLY A 700 0.22 -26.97 22.83
CA GLY A 700 1.14 -28.07 22.56
C GLY A 700 0.89 -28.80 21.25
N ASN A 701 0.20 -28.19 20.28
CA ASN A 701 0.14 -28.69 18.90
C ASN A 701 1.41 -28.29 18.15
N ALA A 702 1.97 -29.21 17.35
CA ALA A 702 3.15 -28.91 16.54
C ALA A 702 2.76 -28.00 15.36
N LEU A 703 3.47 -26.89 15.19
CA LEU A 703 3.33 -26.05 14.01
C LEU A 703 3.88 -26.78 12.77
N PRO A 704 3.31 -26.54 11.57
CA PRO A 704 3.87 -27.05 10.33
C PRO A 704 5.33 -26.63 10.11
N THR A 705 6.06 -27.41 9.30
CA THR A 705 7.36 -27.03 8.69
C THR A 705 8.57 -26.72 9.60
N VAL A 706 8.49 -26.75 10.93
CA VAL A 706 9.62 -26.39 11.82
C VAL A 706 10.48 -27.57 12.33
N TYR A 707 10.83 -28.54 11.48
CA TYR A 707 11.83 -29.58 11.81
C TYR A 707 13.20 -29.20 11.22
N ASN A 708 14.26 -29.22 12.03
CA ASN A 708 15.62 -28.87 11.59
C ASN A 708 16.68 -29.65 12.39
N ASP A 709 17.52 -30.41 11.71
CA ASP A 709 18.59 -31.25 12.29
C ASP A 709 20.01 -31.02 11.72
N ASP A 710 20.21 -30.10 10.76
CA ASP A 710 21.53 -29.77 10.21
C ASP A 710 21.72 -28.34 9.63
N GLY A 711 20.90 -27.35 10.02
CA GLY A 711 20.96 -25.97 9.50
C GLY A 711 22.16 -25.09 9.90
N GLY A 712 23.07 -25.53 10.79
CA GLY A 712 24.18 -24.73 11.34
C GLY A 712 25.57 -24.98 10.71
N PHE A 713 26.50 -24.02 10.85
CA PHE A 713 27.78 -23.99 10.11
C PHE A 713 29.05 -24.03 10.99
N SER A 714 30.01 -24.93 10.69
CA SER A 714 31.37 -24.87 11.26
C SER A 714 32.30 -23.91 10.51
N PRO A 715 33.04 -23.04 11.23
CA PRO A 715 34.10 -22.19 10.68
C PRO A 715 35.25 -22.89 9.94
N ASP A 716 35.34 -24.22 9.94
CA ASP A 716 36.41 -24.98 9.26
C ASP A 716 35.98 -25.78 8.03
N GLY A 717 34.69 -25.78 7.69
CA GLY A 717 34.16 -26.46 6.49
C GLY A 717 34.29 -27.99 6.52
N SER A 718 34.26 -28.57 7.71
CA SER A 718 34.21 -30.02 7.90
C SER A 718 32.82 -30.57 7.56
N SER A 719 32.76 -31.63 6.74
CA SER A 719 31.49 -32.33 6.52
C SER A 719 31.03 -33.05 7.79
N GLY A 720 29.91 -32.62 8.37
CA GLY A 720 29.30 -33.19 9.57
C GLY A 720 29.04 -32.15 10.66
N ASP A 721 28.52 -30.99 10.27
CA ASP A 721 27.89 -30.05 11.19
C ASP A 721 26.44 -30.48 11.33
N TYR A 722 25.98 -30.56 12.58
CA TYR A 722 24.66 -31.04 12.97
C TYR A 722 23.99 -30.00 13.88
N GLU A 723 24.38 -28.73 13.75
CA GLU A 723 23.82 -27.65 14.56
C GLU A 723 22.53 -27.13 13.92
N VAL A 724 21.68 -26.49 14.71
CA VAL A 724 20.38 -25.98 14.25
C VAL A 724 20.45 -24.46 14.15
N SER A 725 19.93 -23.91 13.06
CA SER A 725 19.65 -22.48 12.90
C SER A 725 18.47 -22.31 11.95
N PHE A 726 17.48 -21.49 12.30
CA PHE A 726 16.36 -21.12 11.43
C PHE A 726 15.68 -19.80 11.86
N LEU A 727 14.98 -19.16 10.93
CA LEU A 727 14.07 -18.04 11.19
C LEU A 727 12.64 -18.54 11.44
N PHE A 728 11.93 -17.88 12.36
CA PHE A 728 10.54 -18.15 12.70
C PHE A 728 9.79 -16.84 12.94
N GLN A 729 8.61 -16.70 12.33
CA GLN A 729 7.71 -15.56 12.48
C GLN A 729 6.36 -16.10 12.97
N PRO A 730 5.90 -15.72 14.18
CA PRO A 730 4.62 -16.18 14.70
C PRO A 730 3.48 -15.37 14.09
N THR A 731 2.33 -16.03 13.88
CA THR A 731 1.10 -15.39 13.39
C THR A 731 0.28 -14.75 14.51
N GLU A 732 0.53 -15.13 15.77
CA GLU A 732 -0.17 -14.63 16.96
C GLU A 732 0.84 -14.43 18.11
N SER A 733 0.67 -13.36 18.90
CA SER A 733 1.53 -13.08 20.06
C SER A 733 1.22 -14.03 21.21
N GLY A 734 2.21 -14.76 21.73
CA GLY A 734 1.98 -15.76 22.76
C GLY A 734 3.19 -16.58 23.17
N ILE A 735 2.94 -17.59 24.03
CA ILE A 735 3.97 -18.56 24.42
C ILE A 735 4.00 -19.70 23.41
N TYR A 736 5.15 -19.89 22.78
CA TYR A 736 5.49 -21.03 21.94
C TYR A 736 6.48 -21.94 22.66
N TYR A 737 6.53 -23.22 22.31
CA TYR A 737 7.47 -24.18 22.90
C TYR A 737 8.43 -24.74 21.85
N ILE A 738 9.73 -24.64 22.09
CA ILE A 738 10.79 -25.17 21.22
C ILE A 738 11.23 -26.52 21.78
N SER A 739 11.12 -27.60 21.00
CA SER A 739 11.61 -28.94 21.39
C SER A 739 13.06 -29.15 20.98
N ALA A 740 13.97 -29.14 21.95
CA ALA A 740 15.38 -29.44 21.79
C ALA A 740 15.63 -30.96 21.97
N GLY A 741 16.31 -31.58 21.01
CA GLY A 741 16.62 -33.01 21.01
C GLY A 741 18.02 -33.33 20.49
N GLY A 742 18.35 -34.61 20.38
CA GLY A 742 19.61 -35.02 19.75
C GLY A 742 19.73 -36.52 19.46
N TRP A 743 20.47 -36.85 18.40
CA TRP A 743 20.74 -38.24 18.00
C TRP A 743 21.83 -38.91 18.85
N ALA A 744 22.55 -38.13 19.65
CA ALA A 744 23.53 -38.56 20.65
C ALA A 744 23.16 -38.03 22.05
N SER A 745 23.86 -38.48 23.09
CA SER A 745 23.76 -37.90 24.43
C SER A 745 24.87 -36.87 24.65
N GLY A 746 24.53 -35.67 25.14
CA GLY A 746 25.49 -34.60 25.40
C GLY A 746 24.81 -33.29 25.76
N THR A 747 25.61 -32.27 26.07
CA THR A 747 25.11 -30.93 26.42
C THR A 747 25.02 -30.02 25.20
N TYR A 748 24.08 -29.07 25.19
CA TYR A 748 23.90 -28.08 24.12
C TYR A 748 23.61 -26.68 24.69
N SER A 749 23.66 -25.69 23.81
CA SER A 749 23.09 -24.35 24.02
C SER A 749 21.92 -24.13 23.06
N LEU A 750 20.91 -23.37 23.48
CA LEU A 750 19.77 -22.93 22.65
C LEU A 750 19.52 -21.43 22.89
N SER A 751 19.38 -20.62 21.84
CA SER A 751 18.97 -19.21 21.91
C SER A 751 17.79 -18.91 20.98
N VAL A 752 17.11 -17.81 21.29
CA VAL A 752 16.07 -17.21 20.46
C VAL A 752 16.33 -15.71 20.45
N ASP A 753 16.60 -15.14 19.29
CA ASP A 753 17.04 -13.76 19.14
C ASP A 753 16.07 -13.02 18.19
N ASP A 754 15.54 -11.88 18.63
CA ASP A 754 14.75 -10.99 17.77
C ASP A 754 15.67 -10.28 16.79
N VAL A 755 15.36 -10.41 15.50
CA VAL A 755 16.12 -9.90 14.36
C VAL A 755 15.25 -9.02 13.46
N SER A 756 14.05 -8.65 13.91
CA SER A 756 13.06 -7.87 13.14
C SER A 756 13.61 -6.52 12.65
N ASN A 757 14.48 -5.88 13.42
CA ASN A 757 15.08 -4.59 13.09
C ASN A 757 16.16 -4.64 11.99
N ASP A 758 16.59 -5.83 11.58
CA ASP A 758 17.47 -6.04 10.43
C ASP A 758 16.65 -6.29 9.13
N PHE A 759 15.31 -6.33 9.20
CA PHE A 759 14.41 -6.73 8.11
C PHE A 759 13.20 -5.79 7.91
N ASP A 760 12.48 -6.01 6.82
CA ASP A 760 11.18 -5.41 6.53
C ASP A 760 10.08 -6.27 7.17
N THR A 761 9.40 -5.74 8.19
CA THR A 761 8.49 -6.52 9.06
C THR A 761 7.10 -6.73 8.47
N ASP A 762 6.76 -6.00 7.41
CA ASP A 762 5.40 -5.98 6.85
C ASP A 762 5.20 -7.12 5.82
N LEU A 763 6.28 -7.81 5.45
CA LEU A 763 6.26 -8.97 4.56
C LEU A 763 6.42 -10.30 5.33
N PRO A 764 5.71 -11.37 4.92
CA PRO A 764 5.89 -12.69 5.49
C PRO A 764 7.25 -13.31 5.14
N LEU A 765 7.75 -14.20 6.00
CA LEU A 765 8.92 -15.02 5.70
C LEU A 765 8.68 -15.97 4.52
N GLY A 766 9.60 -15.92 3.55
CA GLY A 766 9.71 -16.89 2.46
C GLY A 766 10.48 -18.16 2.84
N PRO A 767 10.64 -19.10 1.90
CA PRO A 767 11.33 -20.38 2.13
C PRO A 767 12.80 -20.24 2.57
N THR A 768 13.04 -20.52 3.85
CA THR A 768 14.36 -20.43 4.53
C THR A 768 15.39 -21.43 3.97
N ASN A 769 14.96 -22.63 3.58
CA ASN A 769 15.81 -23.65 2.96
C ASN A 769 15.16 -24.19 1.67
N LYS A 770 15.56 -23.63 0.51
CA LYS A 770 15.12 -24.03 -0.85
C LYS A 770 15.77 -25.35 -1.32
N GLU A 771 15.83 -26.36 -0.44
CA GLU A 771 16.46 -27.68 -0.68
C GLU A 771 15.78 -28.47 -1.82
N SER A 772 14.51 -28.19 -2.10
CA SER A 772 13.88 -28.38 -3.42
C SER A 772 12.50 -27.71 -3.43
N ILE A 773 12.26 -26.74 -4.32
CA ILE A 773 10.86 -26.39 -4.63
C ILE A 773 10.22 -27.64 -5.25
N PRO A 774 9.04 -28.07 -4.81
CA PRO A 774 8.31 -29.15 -5.48
C PRO A 774 8.00 -28.73 -6.91
N TYR A 775 8.55 -29.45 -7.89
CA TYR A 775 8.39 -29.16 -9.31
C TYR A 775 8.08 -30.43 -10.09
N VAL A 776 7.44 -30.27 -11.25
CA VAL A 776 7.13 -31.35 -12.18
C VAL A 776 8.23 -31.39 -13.25
N ASP A 777 8.96 -32.50 -13.34
CA ASP A 777 10.09 -32.69 -14.28
C ASP A 777 9.68 -33.15 -15.69
N SER A 778 8.37 -33.33 -15.91
CA SER A 778 7.83 -34.00 -17.10
C SER A 778 6.39 -33.60 -17.43
N ILE A 779 6.20 -32.38 -17.93
CA ILE A 779 4.95 -31.95 -18.55
C ILE A 779 4.71 -32.74 -19.85
N GLY A 780 3.44 -33.05 -20.14
CA GLY A 780 3.03 -33.61 -21.41
C GLY A 780 3.17 -32.60 -22.56
N ARG A 781 3.09 -33.10 -23.79
CA ARG A 781 2.80 -32.24 -24.94
C ARG A 781 1.31 -31.94 -25.00
N SER A 782 0.94 -30.70 -25.31
CA SER A 782 -0.46 -30.32 -25.57
C SER A 782 -0.96 -30.97 -26.86
N GLY A 783 -0.06 -31.13 -27.85
CA GLY A 783 -0.40 -31.53 -29.21
C GLY A 783 -0.73 -30.36 -30.13
N ASP A 784 -0.59 -29.13 -29.64
CA ASP A 784 -0.56 -27.88 -30.39
C ASP A 784 0.89 -27.41 -30.51
N ASP A 785 1.38 -27.25 -31.74
CA ASP A 785 2.77 -26.82 -32.00
C ASP A 785 3.02 -25.37 -31.52
N ARG A 786 1.97 -24.52 -31.35
CA ARG A 786 2.07 -23.17 -30.75
C ARG A 786 2.61 -23.27 -29.33
N VAL A 787 1.86 -23.97 -28.47
CA VAL A 787 2.19 -24.26 -27.07
C VAL A 787 3.45 -25.12 -26.94
N ASP A 788 3.51 -26.26 -27.63
CA ASP A 788 4.63 -27.21 -27.51
C ASP A 788 6.00 -26.59 -27.91
N SER A 789 6.00 -25.49 -28.66
CA SER A 789 7.22 -24.75 -29.01
C SER A 789 7.79 -23.91 -27.86
N LEU A 790 7.01 -23.58 -26.83
CA LEU A 790 7.44 -22.83 -25.64
C LEU A 790 7.64 -23.71 -24.41
N LEU A 791 7.20 -24.98 -24.43
CA LEU A 791 7.38 -25.87 -23.29
C LEU A 791 8.84 -26.37 -23.15
N TYR A 792 9.54 -25.96 -22.07
CA TYR A 792 10.75 -26.66 -21.65
C TYR A 792 10.43 -28.06 -21.12
N GLY A 793 9.27 -28.22 -20.49
CA GLY A 793 8.79 -29.48 -19.90
C GLY A 793 8.94 -29.57 -18.38
N THR A 794 9.35 -28.47 -17.73
CA THR A 794 9.33 -28.31 -16.26
C THR A 794 8.39 -27.19 -15.85
N ARG A 795 7.79 -27.31 -14.65
CA ARG A 795 6.96 -26.28 -13.99
C ARG A 795 6.99 -26.45 -12.49
N TYR A 796 6.59 -25.43 -11.73
CA TYR A 796 6.31 -25.57 -10.31
C TYR A 796 5.10 -26.50 -10.05
N GLN A 797 5.03 -27.08 -8.85
CA GLN A 797 3.96 -28.00 -8.49
C GLN A 797 2.74 -27.25 -7.96
N GLN A 798 1.56 -27.55 -8.52
CA GLN A 798 0.26 -27.11 -8.01
C GLN A 798 -0.04 -27.64 -6.58
N ASP A 799 -1.06 -27.05 -5.98
CA ASP A 799 -1.75 -27.47 -4.75
C ASP A 799 -2.16 -28.97 -4.72
N GLN A 800 -2.74 -29.43 -3.61
CA GLN A 800 -3.10 -30.85 -3.43
C GLN A 800 -4.31 -31.29 -4.29
N ASP A 801 -5.08 -30.33 -4.78
CA ASP A 801 -6.25 -30.43 -5.65
C ASP A 801 -5.86 -30.58 -7.13
N GLY A 802 -4.74 -29.94 -7.51
CA GLY A 802 -4.27 -29.73 -8.88
C GLY A 802 -4.89 -28.51 -9.57
N THR A 803 -5.28 -27.46 -8.84
CA THR A 803 -6.02 -26.29 -9.34
C THR A 803 -5.21 -25.00 -9.42
N GLN A 804 -4.46 -24.65 -8.38
CA GLN A 804 -3.73 -23.39 -8.23
C GLN A 804 -2.24 -23.63 -7.96
N THR A 805 -1.39 -22.65 -8.25
CA THR A 805 0.05 -22.67 -7.97
C THR A 805 0.46 -21.41 -7.21
N THR A 806 0.52 -21.48 -5.88
CA THR A 806 1.12 -20.40 -5.08
C THR A 806 2.63 -20.36 -5.31
N LEU A 807 3.18 -19.19 -5.67
CA LEU A 807 4.60 -18.93 -5.82
C LEU A 807 5.00 -17.72 -4.97
N THR A 808 6.01 -17.87 -4.13
CA THR A 808 6.54 -16.72 -3.39
C THR A 808 7.52 -15.93 -4.26
N TRP A 809 7.60 -14.62 -4.11
CA TRP A 809 8.56 -13.80 -4.86
C TRP A 809 9.12 -12.65 -4.02
N SER A 810 10.33 -12.16 -4.35
CA SER A 810 10.94 -11.06 -3.59
C SER A 810 11.85 -10.15 -4.43
N PHE A 811 11.85 -8.84 -4.11
CA PHE A 811 12.85 -7.91 -4.63
C PHE A 811 14.19 -8.12 -3.91
N SER A 812 15.24 -8.33 -4.69
CA SER A 812 16.58 -8.60 -4.17
C SER A 812 17.30 -7.34 -3.64
N SER A 813 17.97 -7.47 -2.49
CA SER A 813 18.63 -6.37 -1.76
C SER A 813 20.16 -6.53 -1.58
N GLU A 814 20.89 -5.43 -1.36
CA GLU A 814 22.37 -5.40 -1.37
C GLU A 814 23.00 -6.13 -0.17
N GLY A 815 23.23 -7.44 -0.34
CA GLY A 815 23.95 -8.29 0.63
C GLY A 815 23.48 -9.74 0.68
N ASN A 816 22.30 -10.02 0.14
CA ASN A 816 21.56 -11.25 0.44
C ASN A 816 22.09 -12.54 -0.21
N PHE A 817 22.99 -12.44 -1.19
CA PHE A 817 23.35 -13.57 -2.06
C PHE A 817 24.51 -14.43 -1.55
N SER A 818 25.32 -13.92 -0.62
CA SER A 818 26.72 -14.34 -0.50
C SER A 818 26.98 -15.78 0.01
N ARG A 819 25.96 -16.50 0.53
CA ARG A 819 26.14 -17.86 1.10
C ARG A 819 25.22 -18.98 0.61
N ARG A 820 24.27 -18.75 -0.30
CA ARG A 820 23.74 -19.83 -1.18
C ARG A 820 24.71 -20.16 -2.34
N SER A 821 25.94 -19.64 -2.29
CA SER A 821 26.99 -19.72 -3.31
C SER A 821 27.50 -21.14 -3.66
N GLY A 822 27.09 -22.18 -2.93
CA GLY A 822 27.34 -23.57 -3.31
C GLY A 822 26.68 -23.99 -4.62
N GLY A 823 25.51 -23.42 -4.97
CA GLY A 823 24.82 -23.69 -6.24
C GLY A 823 25.38 -22.91 -7.42
N TYR A 824 25.69 -21.62 -7.22
CA TYR A 824 26.23 -20.73 -8.25
C TYR A 824 27.73 -20.98 -8.57
N SER A 825 28.50 -21.61 -7.67
CA SER A 825 29.95 -21.85 -7.85
C SER A 825 30.31 -23.33 -8.11
N GLY A 826 29.95 -23.86 -9.28
CA GLY A 826 30.18 -25.27 -9.60
C GLY A 826 30.29 -25.61 -11.08
N SER A 827 30.56 -26.89 -11.36
CA SER A 827 30.42 -27.48 -12.71
C SER A 827 28.98 -27.87 -13.06
N ASP A 828 28.04 -27.50 -12.18
CA ASP A 828 26.65 -27.92 -12.19
C ASP A 828 25.70 -26.75 -12.54
N SER A 829 26.19 -25.50 -12.49
CA SER A 829 25.61 -24.42 -13.30
C SER A 829 25.92 -24.71 -14.79
N PRO A 830 24.92 -24.61 -15.69
CA PRO A 830 25.08 -25.03 -17.09
C PRO A 830 26.05 -24.15 -17.90
N ASP A 831 26.29 -22.90 -17.48
CA ASP A 831 27.11 -21.93 -18.23
C ASP A 831 28.48 -21.62 -17.58
N GLU A 832 29.50 -21.40 -18.41
CA GLU A 832 30.91 -21.26 -17.98
C GLU A 832 31.22 -19.90 -17.30
N GLY A 833 30.68 -19.69 -16.09
CA GLY A 833 31.05 -18.65 -15.11
C GLY A 833 29.93 -17.65 -14.86
N GLY A 834 29.45 -17.46 -13.63
CA GLY A 834 30.06 -17.65 -12.31
C GLY A 834 30.02 -16.34 -11.52
N ASP A 835 29.66 -16.42 -10.24
CA ASP A 835 29.50 -15.31 -9.28
C ASP A 835 28.42 -14.27 -9.70
N GLU A 836 27.41 -14.65 -10.52
CA GLU A 836 26.35 -13.79 -11.08
C GLU A 836 25.76 -12.73 -10.13
N PRO A 837 25.22 -13.11 -8.95
CA PRO A 837 24.59 -12.14 -8.04
C PRO A 837 25.61 -11.32 -7.24
N ASP A 838 26.89 -11.69 -7.21
CA ASP A 838 27.91 -11.06 -6.37
C ASP A 838 28.67 -9.91 -7.08
N VAL A 839 28.53 -9.74 -8.40
CA VAL A 839 29.32 -8.75 -9.17
C VAL A 839 28.63 -7.40 -9.25
N ASN A 840 28.96 -6.47 -8.34
CA ASN A 840 28.42 -5.10 -8.28
C ASN A 840 26.88 -5.07 -8.39
N PHE A 841 26.22 -5.84 -7.52
CA PHE A 841 24.76 -5.86 -7.38
C PHE A 841 24.17 -4.45 -7.18
N SER A 842 22.94 -4.23 -7.61
CA SER A 842 22.12 -3.10 -7.15
C SER A 842 20.62 -3.42 -7.15
N GLU A 843 19.90 -2.76 -6.26
CA GLU A 843 18.45 -2.90 -6.12
C GLU A 843 17.69 -2.23 -7.28
N LEU A 844 16.47 -2.68 -7.53
CA LEU A 844 15.54 -1.99 -8.43
C LEU A 844 15.07 -0.68 -7.78
N THR A 845 14.96 0.39 -8.56
CA THR A 845 14.35 1.64 -8.09
C THR A 845 12.83 1.49 -7.96
N THR A 846 12.15 2.38 -7.21
CA THR A 846 10.67 2.34 -7.05
C THR A 846 9.92 2.22 -8.37
N ALA A 847 10.28 3.04 -9.38
CA ALA A 847 9.67 2.96 -10.72
C ALA A 847 9.96 1.63 -11.46
N GLN A 848 11.10 0.98 -11.19
CA GLN A 848 11.41 -0.34 -11.76
C GLN A 848 10.70 -1.47 -11.00
N LYS A 849 10.41 -1.27 -9.71
CA LYS A 849 9.59 -2.19 -8.91
C LYS A 849 8.13 -2.16 -9.37
N ALA A 850 7.58 -0.98 -9.64
CA ALA A 850 6.24 -0.81 -10.22
C ALA A 850 6.07 -1.61 -11.52
N ILE A 851 6.95 -1.41 -12.50
CA ILE A 851 6.94 -2.18 -13.77
C ILE A 851 6.93 -3.71 -13.55
N PHE A 852 7.62 -4.21 -12.51
CA PHE A 852 7.62 -5.64 -12.21
C PHE A 852 6.35 -6.11 -11.48
N LEU A 853 5.72 -5.25 -10.68
CA LEU A 853 4.41 -5.52 -10.07
C LEU A 853 3.34 -5.62 -11.15
N ASP A 854 3.27 -4.66 -12.08
CA ASP A 854 2.34 -4.68 -13.22
C ASP A 854 2.46 -5.99 -14.04
N ILE A 855 3.69 -6.48 -14.20
CA ILE A 855 4.00 -7.74 -14.88
C ILE A 855 3.56 -8.98 -14.06
N ILE A 856 3.71 -8.95 -12.74
CA ILE A 856 3.25 -10.03 -11.83
C ILE A 856 1.72 -10.11 -11.87
N ASP A 857 1.04 -8.99 -11.68
CA ASP A 857 -0.43 -8.89 -11.66
C ASP A 857 -1.03 -9.32 -13.01
N MET A 858 -0.41 -8.93 -14.12
CA MET A 858 -0.82 -9.38 -15.45
C MET A 858 -0.70 -10.90 -15.63
N VAL A 859 0.37 -11.53 -15.15
CA VAL A 859 0.55 -12.99 -15.29
C VAL A 859 -0.39 -13.76 -14.36
N GLU A 860 -0.67 -13.23 -13.17
CA GLU A 860 -1.72 -13.73 -12.27
C GLU A 860 -3.09 -13.63 -12.92
N ASN A 861 -3.44 -12.50 -13.53
CA ASN A 861 -4.70 -12.35 -14.24
C ASN A 861 -4.90 -13.40 -15.35
N TYR A 862 -3.85 -13.80 -16.08
CA TYR A 862 -3.97 -14.81 -17.16
C TYR A 862 -3.87 -16.27 -16.73
N THR A 863 -3.51 -16.59 -15.47
CA THR A 863 -3.20 -17.96 -15.04
C THR A 863 -3.66 -18.27 -13.61
N ASN A 864 -3.85 -19.56 -13.26
CA ASN A 864 -4.06 -19.96 -11.85
C ASN A 864 -2.74 -20.02 -11.05
N ILE A 865 -1.92 -18.97 -11.14
CA ILE A 865 -0.79 -18.70 -10.23
C ILE A 865 -1.28 -17.72 -9.15
N ASP A 866 -0.72 -17.80 -7.94
CA ASP A 866 -0.98 -16.89 -6.82
C ASP A 866 0.37 -16.39 -6.31
N PHE A 867 0.70 -15.11 -6.57
CA PHE A 867 2.02 -14.53 -6.32
C PHE A 867 2.10 -13.84 -4.96
N VAL A 868 2.70 -14.53 -3.98
CA VAL A 868 2.85 -14.00 -2.62
C VAL A 868 4.21 -13.29 -2.48
N GLN A 869 4.20 -11.97 -2.32
CA GLN A 869 5.44 -11.25 -2.00
C GLN A 869 5.94 -11.63 -0.59
N VAL A 870 7.23 -11.94 -0.48
CA VAL A 870 7.90 -12.32 0.77
C VAL A 870 9.18 -11.50 1.00
N ALA A 871 9.67 -11.48 2.24
CA ALA A 871 10.92 -10.82 2.59
C ALA A 871 12.16 -11.51 1.98
N ASP A 872 12.97 -10.77 1.21
CA ASP A 872 14.33 -11.17 0.82
C ASP A 872 15.29 -10.86 1.98
N ILE A 873 15.81 -11.90 2.61
CA ILE A 873 16.63 -11.87 3.84
C ILE A 873 17.97 -12.56 3.59
N ALA A 874 19.06 -11.87 3.94
CA ALA A 874 20.41 -12.41 3.76
C ALA A 874 20.66 -13.70 4.53
N SER A 875 21.22 -14.70 3.85
CA SER A 875 21.95 -15.77 4.54
C SER A 875 23.24 -15.20 5.15
N THR A 876 23.41 -15.30 6.46
CA THR A 876 24.60 -14.79 7.17
C THR A 876 25.64 -15.89 7.39
N GLU A 877 26.72 -15.59 8.14
CA GLU A 877 27.70 -16.60 8.55
C GLU A 877 27.08 -17.68 9.48
N THR A 878 25.92 -17.40 10.07
CA THR A 878 25.33 -18.13 11.21
C THR A 878 23.82 -18.38 11.09
N SER A 879 23.15 -17.92 10.03
CA SER A 879 21.68 -18.01 9.88
C SER A 879 21.26 -18.24 8.42
N PRO A 880 20.31 -19.16 8.13
CA PRO A 880 19.77 -19.37 6.80
C PRO A 880 18.80 -18.24 6.42
N GLY A 881 19.08 -17.59 5.29
CA GLY A 881 18.24 -16.51 4.76
C GLY A 881 16.95 -17.02 4.12
N SER A 882 15.88 -16.25 4.27
CA SER A 882 14.60 -16.37 3.54
C SER A 882 14.66 -15.61 2.22
N ALA A 883 14.02 -16.08 1.17
CA ALA A 883 13.69 -15.26 0.00
C ALA A 883 12.60 -15.95 -0.82
N GLY A 884 12.02 -15.25 -1.80
CA GLY A 884 11.02 -15.81 -2.71
C GLY A 884 11.50 -16.98 -3.56
N ASP A 885 10.56 -17.77 -4.05
CA ASP A 885 10.77 -18.77 -5.09
C ASP A 885 11.29 -18.11 -6.39
N ILE A 886 10.77 -16.93 -6.71
CA ILE A 886 11.26 -16.03 -7.77
C ILE A 886 11.93 -14.80 -7.13
N ARG A 887 13.03 -14.32 -7.72
CA ARG A 887 13.74 -13.12 -7.26
C ARG A 887 14.15 -12.24 -8.42
N ILE A 888 14.18 -10.92 -8.24
CA ILE A 888 14.65 -10.01 -9.28
C ILE A 888 15.59 -8.92 -8.75
N GLY A 889 16.72 -8.72 -9.43
CA GLY A 889 17.74 -7.73 -9.07
C GLY A 889 18.69 -7.36 -10.21
N TRP A 890 19.42 -6.25 -10.08
CA TRP A 890 20.47 -5.89 -11.04
C TRP A 890 21.79 -6.58 -10.71
N SER A 891 22.42 -7.18 -11.71
CA SER A 891 23.81 -7.61 -11.69
C SER A 891 24.69 -6.66 -12.51
N GLY A 892 25.84 -6.32 -11.94
CA GLY A 892 26.95 -5.64 -12.63
C GLY A 892 27.98 -6.60 -13.21
N LYS A 893 27.61 -7.88 -13.47
CA LYS A 893 28.41 -8.82 -14.25
C LYS A 893 28.73 -8.22 -15.63
N THR A 894 29.98 -8.35 -16.08
CA THR A 894 30.46 -7.73 -17.32
C THR A 894 31.12 -8.74 -18.26
N GLY A 895 31.09 -8.44 -19.56
CA GLY A 895 31.57 -9.31 -20.63
C GLY A 895 30.55 -10.34 -21.11
N THR A 896 29.26 -10.14 -20.80
CA THR A 896 28.13 -10.84 -21.41
C THR A 896 27.61 -10.05 -22.63
N ASP A 897 27.04 -10.75 -23.61
CA ASP A 897 26.30 -10.15 -24.73
C ASP A 897 24.77 -10.10 -24.46
N ALA A 898 24.30 -10.57 -23.29
CA ALA A 898 22.87 -10.64 -22.91
C ALA A 898 22.38 -9.42 -22.09
N ALA A 899 21.08 -9.12 -22.16
CA ALA A 899 20.44 -8.02 -21.43
C ALA A 899 20.01 -8.42 -20.00
N ALA A 900 19.52 -9.65 -19.83
CA ALA A 900 19.20 -10.28 -18.55
C ALA A 900 19.39 -11.81 -18.67
N TRP A 901 19.10 -12.55 -17.59
CA TRP A 901 18.89 -14.00 -17.57
C TRP A 901 17.97 -14.41 -16.42
N ALA A 902 17.13 -15.41 -16.65
CA ALA A 902 16.42 -16.17 -15.63
C ALA A 902 16.70 -17.67 -15.67
N TYR A 903 16.36 -18.35 -14.58
CA TYR A 903 16.52 -19.81 -14.46
C TYR A 903 15.16 -20.54 -14.45
N LEU A 904 14.99 -21.45 -15.40
CA LEU A 904 13.85 -22.37 -15.50
C LEU A 904 13.61 -23.16 -14.20
N PRO A 905 12.35 -23.51 -13.85
CA PRO A 905 12.02 -24.42 -12.74
C PRO A 905 12.80 -25.72 -12.85
N ASN A 906 13.59 -26.06 -11.82
CA ASN A 906 14.53 -27.19 -11.90
C ASN A 906 14.86 -27.85 -10.54
N GLY A 907 14.38 -27.28 -9.43
CA GLY A 907 14.55 -27.78 -8.07
C GLY A 907 15.92 -27.48 -7.44
N TRP A 908 16.73 -26.61 -8.04
CA TRP A 908 17.96 -26.08 -7.44
C TRP A 908 17.72 -24.70 -6.82
N LEU A 909 18.60 -24.31 -5.89
CA LEU A 909 18.55 -23.04 -5.13
C LEU A 909 18.39 -21.74 -5.95
N TYR A 910 18.59 -21.80 -7.27
CA TYR A 910 18.63 -20.67 -8.18
C TYR A 910 17.48 -20.65 -9.21
N ASP A 911 16.59 -21.65 -9.25
CA ASP A 911 15.42 -21.56 -10.16
C ASP A 911 14.54 -20.35 -9.80
N GLY A 912 13.83 -19.81 -10.80
CA GLY A 912 13.03 -18.60 -10.62
C GLY A 912 13.83 -17.28 -10.49
N ASP A 913 15.13 -17.30 -10.17
CA ASP A 913 15.94 -16.09 -10.05
C ASP A 913 16.10 -15.37 -11.41
N ILE A 914 15.93 -14.04 -11.43
CA ILE A 914 16.02 -13.12 -12.58
C ILE A 914 17.11 -12.08 -12.32
N TRP A 915 18.10 -11.97 -13.24
CA TRP A 915 19.23 -11.05 -13.12
C TRP A 915 19.34 -10.10 -14.32
N LEU A 916 19.17 -8.80 -14.09
CA LEU A 916 19.25 -7.75 -15.11
C LEU A 916 20.69 -7.23 -15.28
N PHE A 917 21.23 -7.10 -16.50
CA PHE A 917 22.61 -6.69 -16.73
C PHE A 917 22.77 -5.23 -17.14
N SER A 918 23.23 -4.43 -16.18
CA SER A 918 23.51 -2.99 -16.33
C SER A 918 24.60 -2.61 -17.36
N GLU A 919 25.33 -3.58 -17.95
CA GLU A 919 26.23 -3.32 -19.10
C GLU A 919 25.47 -3.17 -20.43
N ASN A 920 24.36 -3.90 -20.61
CA ASN A 920 23.66 -4.05 -21.88
C ASN A 920 22.22 -3.52 -21.86
N LEU A 921 21.56 -3.54 -20.70
CA LEU A 921 20.20 -3.05 -20.50
C LEU A 921 20.21 -1.63 -19.91
N SER A 922 19.30 -0.78 -20.38
CA SER A 922 19.16 0.60 -19.88
C SER A 922 18.42 0.57 -18.54
N SER A 923 18.98 1.20 -17.50
CA SER A 923 18.31 1.36 -16.20
C SER A 923 17.26 2.50 -16.21
N ASP A 924 16.68 2.78 -17.36
CA ASP A 924 15.87 3.95 -17.68
C ASP A 924 14.41 3.47 -17.76
N PRO A 925 13.54 3.80 -16.77
CA PRO A 925 12.19 3.25 -16.70
C PRO A 925 11.28 3.79 -17.81
N GLU A 926 11.57 4.97 -18.38
CA GLU A 926 10.87 5.58 -19.53
C GLU A 926 11.15 4.85 -20.87
N ARG A 927 11.47 3.54 -20.84
CA ARG A 927 11.82 2.76 -22.04
C ARG A 927 11.13 1.39 -22.03
N PRO A 928 10.24 1.10 -23.01
CA PRO A 928 9.43 -0.14 -23.01
C PRO A 928 10.28 -1.43 -23.05
N TYR A 929 11.52 -1.34 -23.52
CA TYR A 929 12.44 -2.49 -23.55
C TYR A 929 12.83 -3.03 -22.17
N LEU A 930 12.74 -2.25 -21.08
CA LEU A 930 13.02 -2.77 -19.73
C LEU A 930 11.91 -3.71 -19.26
N GLY A 931 10.65 -3.28 -19.37
CA GLY A 931 9.49 -4.11 -19.04
C GLY A 931 9.40 -5.36 -19.91
N PHE A 932 9.59 -5.22 -21.23
CA PHE A 932 9.65 -6.37 -22.14
C PHE A 932 10.70 -7.42 -21.72
N VAL A 933 11.90 -7.00 -21.29
CA VAL A 933 12.92 -7.94 -20.79
C VAL A 933 12.51 -8.55 -19.46
N MET A 934 11.93 -7.79 -18.53
CA MET A 934 11.42 -8.35 -17.26
C MET A 934 10.35 -9.43 -17.51
N LEU A 935 9.42 -9.17 -18.43
CA LEU A 935 8.35 -10.10 -18.82
C LEU A 935 8.90 -11.38 -19.48
N HIS A 936 9.86 -11.24 -20.40
CA HIS A 936 10.56 -12.36 -21.04
C HIS A 936 11.25 -13.27 -19.99
N GLU A 937 11.98 -12.67 -19.05
CA GLU A 937 12.70 -13.42 -18.03
C GLU A 937 11.76 -14.04 -16.99
N LEU A 938 10.60 -13.41 -16.69
CA LEU A 938 9.56 -14.05 -15.89
C LEU A 938 8.96 -15.28 -16.61
N GLY A 939 8.74 -15.21 -17.93
CA GLY A 939 8.36 -16.36 -18.75
C GLY A 939 9.34 -17.54 -18.59
N HIS A 940 10.65 -17.27 -18.59
CA HIS A 940 11.67 -18.26 -18.26
C HIS A 940 11.60 -18.77 -16.82
N ALA A 941 11.47 -17.87 -15.83
CA ALA A 941 11.32 -18.24 -14.41
C ALA A 941 10.10 -19.17 -14.16
N LEU A 942 9.06 -19.05 -14.99
CA LEU A 942 7.84 -19.87 -14.97
C LEU A 942 7.91 -21.14 -15.84
N GLY A 943 8.97 -21.37 -16.61
CA GLY A 943 9.20 -22.61 -17.34
C GLY A 943 9.03 -22.58 -18.86
N LEU A 944 8.80 -21.40 -19.44
CA LEU A 944 8.85 -21.21 -20.89
C LEU A 944 10.30 -21.26 -21.39
N LYS A 945 10.53 -21.87 -22.55
CA LYS A 945 11.80 -21.81 -23.29
C LYS A 945 11.70 -20.87 -24.48
N HIS A 946 12.83 -20.55 -25.11
CA HIS A 946 12.79 -19.82 -26.36
C HIS A 946 12.06 -20.63 -27.47
N SER A 947 11.28 -19.91 -28.27
CA SER A 947 10.49 -20.40 -29.41
C SER A 947 11.30 -21.25 -30.41
N PHE A 948 12.56 -20.88 -30.66
CA PHE A 948 13.43 -21.48 -31.67
C PHE A 948 14.25 -22.70 -31.18
N GLU A 949 14.22 -23.03 -29.89
CA GLU A 949 15.03 -24.13 -29.32
C GLU A 949 14.46 -25.52 -29.65
N GLU A 950 15.32 -26.49 -29.97
CA GLU A 950 14.94 -27.91 -30.16
C GLU A 950 15.07 -28.74 -28.87
N GLU A 951 15.43 -28.08 -27.77
CA GLU A 951 15.51 -28.60 -26.41
C GLU A 951 14.11 -28.78 -25.77
N GLY A 952 14.06 -29.30 -24.54
CA GLY A 952 12.81 -29.47 -23.79
C GLY A 952 11.81 -30.42 -24.45
N ALA A 953 10.60 -29.91 -24.76
CA ALA A 953 9.55 -30.67 -25.46
C ALA A 953 9.98 -31.18 -26.86
N GLY A 954 11.06 -30.64 -27.46
CA GLY A 954 11.63 -31.13 -28.71
C GLY A 954 10.85 -30.69 -29.95
N ILE A 955 10.28 -29.49 -29.91
CA ILE A 955 9.65 -28.74 -31.00
C ILE A 955 10.20 -27.31 -30.92
N ALA A 956 10.62 -26.80 -32.08
CA ALA A 956 10.80 -25.37 -32.31
C ALA A 956 9.59 -24.88 -33.13
N ILE A 957 9.21 -23.62 -32.93
CA ILE A 957 8.11 -22.95 -33.64
C ILE A 957 8.34 -22.99 -35.17
N ASP A 958 7.28 -22.85 -35.96
CA ASP A 958 7.46 -22.61 -37.40
C ASP A 958 8.14 -21.23 -37.60
N PRO A 959 9.27 -21.13 -38.34
CA PRO A 959 10.02 -19.88 -38.48
C PRO A 959 9.30 -18.68 -39.11
N ASN A 960 8.04 -18.82 -39.54
CA ASN A 960 7.19 -17.70 -39.95
C ASN A 960 6.41 -17.07 -38.78
N PHE A 961 6.42 -17.70 -37.60
CA PHE A 961 5.81 -17.21 -36.35
C PHE A 961 6.85 -17.05 -35.23
N ASP A 962 8.13 -17.30 -35.52
CA ASP A 962 9.24 -17.00 -34.61
C ASP A 962 9.51 -15.49 -34.56
N SER A 963 8.64 -14.75 -33.87
CA SER A 963 8.86 -13.34 -33.56
C SER A 963 8.12 -12.87 -32.31
N VAL A 964 8.56 -11.72 -31.76
CA VAL A 964 7.92 -11.07 -30.61
C VAL A 964 6.45 -10.70 -30.87
N GLU A 965 6.05 -10.62 -32.14
CA GLU A 965 4.65 -10.55 -32.59
C GLU A 965 3.76 -11.68 -32.01
N TYR A 966 4.29 -12.89 -31.77
CA TYR A 966 3.49 -14.05 -31.33
C TYR A 966 3.88 -14.59 -29.96
N THR A 967 5.13 -14.34 -29.53
CA THR A 967 5.68 -14.81 -28.26
C THR A 967 6.81 -13.91 -27.80
N VAL A 968 6.72 -13.38 -26.58
CA VAL A 968 7.80 -12.58 -25.97
C VAL A 968 9.09 -13.38 -25.85
N MET A 969 9.02 -14.72 -25.88
CA MET A 969 10.15 -15.64 -25.80
C MET A 969 10.98 -15.76 -27.10
N SER A 970 10.67 -14.98 -28.17
CA SER A 970 11.48 -14.96 -29.39
C SER A 970 12.62 -13.93 -29.35
N TYR A 971 13.71 -14.21 -30.08
CA TYR A 971 14.83 -13.29 -30.33
C TYR A 971 14.70 -12.53 -31.66
N THR A 972 13.57 -12.65 -32.35
CA THR A 972 13.33 -12.02 -33.65
C THR A 972 12.22 -10.98 -33.52
N ASP A 973 12.56 -9.69 -33.62
CA ASP A 973 11.57 -8.62 -33.50
C ASP A 973 10.52 -8.69 -34.63
N SER A 974 10.92 -9.07 -35.84
CA SER A 974 9.98 -9.42 -36.91
C SER A 974 10.61 -10.34 -37.97
N VAL A 975 9.87 -11.37 -38.36
CA VAL A 975 10.25 -12.29 -39.44
C VAL A 975 10.25 -11.61 -40.81
N GLU A 976 9.39 -10.59 -41.01
CA GLU A 976 9.15 -9.94 -42.30
C GLU A 976 10.36 -9.11 -42.75
N PHE A 977 10.82 -8.23 -41.87
CA PHE A 977 12.01 -7.39 -42.09
C PHE A 977 13.32 -8.14 -41.81
N GLY A 978 13.20 -9.38 -41.32
CA GLY A 978 14.24 -10.39 -41.15
C GLY A 978 14.94 -10.32 -39.79
N SER A 979 15.49 -11.46 -39.35
CA SER A 979 16.05 -11.78 -38.02
C SER A 979 17.26 -10.95 -37.51
N ARG A 980 17.38 -9.70 -37.93
CA ARG A 980 18.35 -8.69 -37.52
C ARG A 980 17.78 -7.26 -37.59
N ALA A 981 16.52 -7.11 -38.00
CA ALA A 981 15.76 -5.91 -37.73
C ALA A 981 15.55 -5.80 -36.21
N VAL A 982 15.46 -4.57 -35.73
CA VAL A 982 15.20 -4.22 -34.33
C VAL A 982 14.04 -3.25 -34.32
N ALA A 983 13.04 -3.50 -33.48
CA ALA A 983 11.89 -2.62 -33.29
C ALA A 983 12.22 -1.43 -32.37
N ASP A 984 11.48 -0.33 -32.51
CA ASP A 984 11.50 0.80 -31.58
C ASP A 984 10.43 0.71 -30.47
N LEU A 985 9.39 -0.09 -30.67
CA LEU A 985 8.38 -0.49 -29.68
C LEU A 985 8.38 -2.01 -29.50
N TYR A 986 8.09 -2.50 -28.29
CA TYR A 986 8.03 -3.92 -27.92
C TYR A 986 6.69 -4.21 -27.24
N PRO A 987 6.22 -5.47 -27.25
CA PRO A 987 5.01 -5.83 -26.53
C PRO A 987 5.09 -5.49 -25.04
N THR A 988 4.00 -4.95 -24.50
CA THR A 988 3.82 -4.68 -23.07
C THR A 988 3.06 -5.80 -22.35
N THR A 989 2.38 -6.67 -23.10
CA THR A 989 1.63 -7.82 -22.58
C THR A 989 2.28 -9.15 -22.95
N LEU A 990 1.83 -10.24 -22.30
CA LEU A 990 2.05 -11.57 -22.84
C LEU A 990 1.40 -11.67 -24.23
N MET A 991 2.11 -12.26 -25.18
CA MET A 991 1.54 -12.49 -26.50
C MET A 991 0.82 -13.84 -26.54
N TYR A 992 -0.11 -13.98 -27.47
CA TYR A 992 -1.04 -15.11 -27.57
C TYR A 992 -0.43 -16.50 -27.31
N TYR A 993 0.76 -16.81 -27.83
CA TYR A 993 1.35 -18.15 -27.61
C TYR A 993 1.92 -18.31 -26.20
N ASP A 994 2.35 -17.23 -25.56
CA ASP A 994 2.79 -17.23 -24.15
C ASP A 994 1.61 -17.48 -23.22
N ILE A 995 0.47 -16.81 -23.46
CA ILE A 995 -0.79 -17.02 -22.73
C ILE A 995 -1.22 -18.49 -22.83
N LEU A 996 -1.36 -19.02 -24.05
CA LEU A 996 -1.73 -20.43 -24.27
C LEU A 996 -0.74 -21.42 -23.60
N ALA A 997 0.56 -21.09 -23.60
CA ALA A 997 1.57 -21.94 -22.99
C ALA A 997 1.50 -21.92 -21.46
N LEU A 998 1.35 -20.74 -20.84
CA LEU A 998 1.25 -20.62 -19.39
C LEU A 998 -0.08 -21.18 -18.86
N GLN A 999 -1.21 -20.94 -19.55
CA GLN A 999 -2.50 -21.57 -19.22
C GLN A 999 -2.44 -23.11 -19.34
N TYR A 1000 -1.75 -23.65 -20.35
CA TYR A 1000 -1.50 -25.10 -20.43
C TYR A 1000 -0.64 -25.62 -19.27
N ILE A 1001 0.31 -24.83 -18.78
CA ILE A 1001 1.21 -25.21 -17.69
C ILE A 1001 0.54 -25.08 -16.32
N TYR A 1002 -0.19 -24.00 -16.04
CA TYR A 1002 -0.64 -23.63 -14.69
C TYR A 1002 -2.17 -23.66 -14.52
N GLY A 1003 -2.93 -23.60 -15.61
CA GLY A 1003 -4.39 -23.48 -15.64
C GLY A 1003 -4.83 -22.08 -16.06
N GLU A 1004 -6.00 -22.00 -16.70
CA GLU A 1004 -6.68 -20.75 -17.08
C GLU A 1004 -7.48 -20.17 -15.91
N SER A 1005 -7.40 -18.86 -15.74
CA SER A 1005 -8.23 -18.01 -14.88
C SER A 1005 -9.34 -17.34 -15.70
N GLU A 1006 -10.36 -16.80 -15.02
CA GLU A 1006 -11.35 -15.92 -15.64
C GLU A 1006 -10.75 -14.49 -15.70
N VAL A 1007 -10.65 -13.92 -16.90
CA VAL A 1007 -10.19 -12.55 -17.19
C VAL A 1007 -11.39 -11.74 -17.64
N ASN A 1008 -11.65 -10.62 -16.97
CA ASN A 1008 -12.74 -9.70 -17.28
C ASN A 1008 -14.09 -10.40 -17.56
N PRO A 1009 -14.58 -11.35 -16.73
CA PRO A 1009 -15.75 -12.19 -17.02
C PRO A 1009 -17.11 -11.47 -16.90
N GLU A 1010 -17.10 -10.15 -17.06
CA GLU A 1010 -18.24 -9.25 -17.07
C GLU A 1010 -18.15 -8.35 -18.31
N ASN A 1011 -19.26 -7.67 -18.64
CA ASN A 1011 -19.29 -6.67 -19.70
C ASN A 1011 -18.16 -5.64 -19.56
N THR A 1012 -17.18 -5.70 -20.46
CA THR A 1012 -15.94 -4.92 -20.39
C THR A 1012 -15.83 -3.94 -21.55
N THR A 1013 -15.41 -2.70 -21.28
CA THR A 1013 -15.08 -1.71 -22.32
C THR A 1013 -13.57 -1.50 -22.36
N TYR A 1014 -12.97 -1.80 -23.51
CA TYR A 1014 -11.55 -1.63 -23.81
C TYR A 1014 -11.33 -0.30 -24.52
N THR A 1015 -10.89 0.72 -23.79
CA THR A 1015 -10.60 2.07 -24.34
C THR A 1015 -9.15 2.19 -24.83
N PHE A 1016 -8.94 3.01 -25.86
CA PHE A 1016 -7.62 3.25 -26.47
C PHE A 1016 -7.33 4.75 -26.64
N ASP A 1017 -6.34 5.27 -25.92
CA ASP A 1017 -5.88 6.67 -25.94
C ASP A 1017 -5.01 6.97 -27.18
N GLY A 1018 -5.37 8.00 -27.96
CA GLY A 1018 -4.64 8.39 -29.19
C GLY A 1018 -3.24 8.98 -28.98
N THR A 1019 -2.81 9.19 -27.74
CA THR A 1019 -1.46 9.65 -27.36
C THR A 1019 -0.50 8.52 -27.01
N GLU A 1020 -1.03 7.34 -26.66
CA GLU A 1020 -0.27 6.17 -26.20
C GLU A 1020 0.09 5.19 -27.34
N GLN A 1021 0.90 4.17 -27.02
CA GLN A 1021 1.35 3.16 -27.99
C GLN A 1021 1.01 1.73 -27.55
N TYR A 1022 0.13 1.08 -28.30
CA TYR A 1022 -0.36 -0.26 -28.00
C TYR A 1022 0.36 -1.32 -28.85
N TYR A 1023 0.92 -2.32 -28.19
CA TYR A 1023 1.42 -3.53 -28.85
C TYR A 1023 1.15 -4.72 -27.94
N MET A 1024 0.06 -5.44 -28.21
CA MET A 1024 -0.53 -6.35 -27.23
C MET A 1024 -1.41 -7.45 -27.84
N THR A 1025 -1.69 -8.47 -27.04
CA THR A 1025 -2.83 -9.38 -27.23
C THR A 1025 -3.99 -8.92 -26.35
N LEU A 1026 -5.19 -8.77 -26.92
CA LEU A 1026 -6.41 -8.60 -26.13
C LEU A 1026 -6.88 -9.98 -25.67
N TRP A 1027 -7.25 -10.09 -24.39
CA TRP A 1027 -7.72 -11.35 -23.81
C TRP A 1027 -8.87 -11.10 -22.85
N ASP A 1028 -10.00 -11.74 -23.15
CA ASP A 1028 -11.24 -11.74 -22.38
C ASP A 1028 -11.72 -13.20 -22.23
N THR A 1029 -12.52 -13.50 -21.20
CA THR A 1029 -13.12 -14.83 -20.98
C THR A 1029 -14.65 -14.83 -21.00
N GLY A 1030 -15.27 -13.66 -21.15
CA GLY A 1030 -16.62 -13.48 -21.65
C GLY A 1030 -17.44 -12.46 -20.86
N GLY A 1031 -18.13 -11.58 -21.60
CA GLY A 1031 -19.12 -10.67 -21.07
C GLY A 1031 -20.15 -10.33 -22.15
N VAL A 1032 -20.25 -9.05 -22.46
CA VAL A 1032 -20.78 -8.51 -23.73
C VAL A 1032 -19.96 -7.25 -23.94
N ASP A 1033 -18.92 -7.38 -24.76
CA ASP A 1033 -17.69 -6.62 -24.57
C ASP A 1033 -17.48 -5.64 -25.72
N THR A 1034 -16.89 -4.49 -25.41
CA THR A 1034 -16.86 -3.33 -26.29
C THR A 1034 -15.43 -2.87 -26.46
N ILE A 1035 -15.00 -2.66 -27.70
CA ILE A 1035 -13.77 -1.91 -27.97
C ILE A 1035 -14.17 -0.48 -28.34
N ASP A 1036 -13.61 0.50 -27.63
CA ASP A 1036 -13.95 1.91 -27.78
C ASP A 1036 -12.74 2.73 -28.24
N PHE A 1037 -12.86 3.33 -29.42
CA PHE A 1037 -11.83 4.16 -30.04
C PHE A 1037 -12.17 5.66 -30.07
N VAL A 1038 -13.17 6.14 -29.32
CA VAL A 1038 -13.55 7.57 -29.30
C VAL A 1038 -12.37 8.50 -28.97
N ASN A 1039 -11.42 8.02 -28.14
CA ASN A 1039 -10.22 8.77 -27.76
C ASN A 1039 -9.03 8.63 -28.77
N GLN A 1040 -9.20 7.93 -29.90
CA GLN A 1040 -8.18 7.86 -30.97
C GLN A 1040 -8.21 9.07 -31.90
N LEU A 1041 -7.02 9.54 -32.26
CA LEU A 1041 -6.82 10.74 -33.10
C LEU A 1041 -6.69 10.42 -34.60
N SER A 1042 -6.99 9.19 -35.04
CA SER A 1042 -6.97 8.75 -36.45
C SER A 1042 -7.73 7.44 -36.62
N GLY A 1043 -8.36 7.26 -37.78
CA GLY A 1043 -9.17 6.09 -38.08
C GLY A 1043 -8.43 4.75 -37.99
N VAL A 1044 -9.12 3.75 -37.48
CA VAL A 1044 -8.64 2.41 -37.12
C VAL A 1044 -9.03 1.36 -38.17
N ASN A 1045 -8.36 0.20 -38.14
CA ASN A 1045 -8.78 -0.97 -38.91
C ASN A 1045 -8.93 -2.17 -37.96
N ILE A 1046 -10.16 -2.58 -37.68
CA ILE A 1046 -10.50 -3.58 -36.66
C ILE A 1046 -11.09 -4.83 -37.32
N ASP A 1047 -10.60 -6.02 -36.97
CA ASP A 1047 -11.09 -7.30 -37.47
C ASP A 1047 -11.34 -8.28 -36.32
N LEU A 1048 -12.61 -8.52 -36.01
CA LEU A 1048 -13.07 -9.43 -34.96
C LEU A 1048 -13.23 -10.88 -35.44
N SER A 1049 -12.90 -11.22 -36.70
CA SER A 1049 -13.10 -12.58 -37.24
C SER A 1049 -12.11 -13.65 -36.73
N GLY A 1050 -11.47 -13.39 -35.59
CA GLY A 1050 -10.63 -14.33 -34.85
C GLY A 1050 -9.20 -14.47 -35.40
N SER A 1051 -8.23 -14.41 -34.50
CA SER A 1051 -6.79 -14.54 -34.77
C SER A 1051 -6.26 -13.58 -35.86
N GLN A 1052 -6.84 -12.39 -35.96
CA GLN A 1052 -6.38 -11.31 -36.86
C GLN A 1052 -5.62 -10.22 -36.08
N TRP A 1053 -4.88 -9.41 -36.83
CA TRP A 1053 -4.22 -8.21 -36.31
C TRP A 1053 -5.00 -6.97 -36.72
N SER A 1054 -5.37 -6.18 -35.71
CA SER A 1054 -6.05 -4.90 -35.86
C SER A 1054 -5.06 -3.73 -35.76
N ASP A 1055 -5.30 -2.70 -36.56
CA ASP A 1055 -4.56 -1.44 -36.61
C ASP A 1055 -5.24 -0.41 -35.70
N VAL A 1056 -4.66 -0.24 -34.52
CA VAL A 1056 -5.07 0.73 -33.49
C VAL A 1056 -4.14 1.95 -33.51
N ASN A 1057 -3.82 2.42 -34.73
CA ASN A 1057 -3.01 3.62 -35.02
C ASN A 1057 -1.55 3.59 -34.48
N THR A 1058 -1.11 2.49 -33.85
CA THR A 1058 0.25 2.36 -33.30
C THR A 1058 1.25 1.88 -34.36
N THR A 1059 2.23 2.71 -34.71
CA THR A 1059 3.26 2.36 -35.71
C THR A 1059 4.56 1.83 -35.07
N VAL A 1060 4.86 0.54 -35.26
CA VAL A 1060 6.17 -0.07 -34.93
C VAL A 1060 7.13 0.07 -36.11
N ASN A 1061 8.28 0.73 -35.91
CA ASN A 1061 9.31 0.90 -36.95
C ASN A 1061 10.48 -0.06 -36.76
N TYR A 1062 10.90 -0.68 -37.85
CA TYR A 1062 11.98 -1.66 -37.86
C TYR A 1062 13.25 -1.10 -38.47
N TYR A 1063 14.37 -1.28 -37.77
CA TYR A 1063 15.69 -0.79 -38.17
C TYR A 1063 16.72 -1.92 -38.27
N GLN A 1064 17.47 -2.00 -39.37
CA GLN A 1064 18.55 -2.96 -39.53
C GLN A 1064 19.89 -2.23 -39.66
N PHE A 1065 20.81 -2.47 -38.71
CA PHE A 1065 22.08 -1.74 -38.57
C PHE A 1065 21.92 -0.20 -38.43
N GLY A 1066 20.75 0.28 -37.99
CA GLY A 1066 20.42 1.70 -37.85
C GLY A 1066 19.84 2.36 -39.11
N ASP A 1067 19.64 1.61 -40.21
CA ASP A 1067 18.87 2.05 -41.36
C ASP A 1067 17.43 1.51 -41.25
N PHE A 1068 16.41 2.37 -41.44
CA PHE A 1068 14.99 1.96 -41.47
C PHE A 1068 14.74 0.95 -42.61
N VAL A 1069 14.03 -0.14 -42.33
CA VAL A 1069 13.74 -1.23 -43.29
C VAL A 1069 12.25 -1.45 -43.56
N GLY A 1070 11.37 -1.04 -42.66
CA GLY A 1070 9.90 -1.16 -42.78
C GLY A 1070 9.21 -0.81 -41.47
N ASN A 1071 7.87 -0.84 -41.47
CA ASN A 1071 7.03 -0.64 -40.30
C ASN A 1071 5.79 -1.54 -40.36
N LYS A 1072 5.12 -1.69 -39.21
CA LYS A 1072 3.77 -2.27 -39.07
C LYS A 1072 2.89 -1.30 -38.28
N THR A 1073 1.59 -1.37 -38.53
CA THR A 1073 0.56 -0.54 -37.86
C THR A 1073 -0.47 -1.42 -37.15
N ALA A 1074 -0.79 -2.57 -37.75
CA ALA A 1074 -1.49 -3.66 -37.08
C ALA A 1074 -0.67 -4.22 -35.89
N THR A 1075 -1.15 -3.98 -34.67
CA THR A 1075 -0.41 -4.11 -33.40
C THR A 1075 -1.25 -4.63 -32.23
N LEU A 1076 -2.57 -4.65 -32.38
CA LEU A 1076 -3.50 -5.34 -31.50
C LEU A 1076 -3.80 -6.73 -32.08
N PHE A 1077 -3.57 -7.80 -31.33
CA PHE A 1077 -3.95 -9.16 -31.72
C PHE A 1077 -5.19 -9.61 -30.93
N ILE A 1078 -6.23 -10.05 -31.65
CA ILE A 1078 -7.46 -10.59 -31.05
C ILE A 1078 -7.51 -12.09 -31.39
N PRO A 1079 -7.35 -13.01 -30.40
CA PRO A 1079 -7.41 -14.47 -30.58
C PRO A 1079 -8.72 -15.01 -31.17
N GLU A 1080 -8.78 -16.30 -31.51
CA GLU A 1080 -10.05 -16.95 -31.91
C GLU A 1080 -10.87 -17.45 -30.70
N GLU A 1081 -10.28 -17.42 -29.51
CA GLU A 1081 -10.89 -17.79 -28.24
C GLU A 1081 -11.51 -16.61 -27.47
N VAL A 1082 -11.34 -15.39 -27.98
CA VAL A 1082 -11.82 -14.14 -27.38
C VAL A 1082 -13.00 -13.64 -28.21
N ASP A 1083 -14.18 -13.62 -27.61
CA ASP A 1083 -15.39 -13.04 -28.19
C ASP A 1083 -15.43 -11.53 -27.85
N ILE A 1084 -15.79 -10.70 -28.85
CA ILE A 1084 -16.02 -9.26 -28.68
C ILE A 1084 -17.29 -8.92 -29.47
N GLU A 1085 -18.28 -8.35 -28.79
CA GLU A 1085 -19.59 -8.06 -29.38
C GLU A 1085 -19.66 -6.67 -30.01
N ASN A 1086 -19.01 -5.66 -29.45
CA ASN A 1086 -19.23 -4.27 -29.85
C ASN A 1086 -17.93 -3.55 -30.24
N VAL A 1087 -18.02 -2.65 -31.22
CA VAL A 1087 -16.95 -1.70 -31.55
C VAL A 1087 -17.54 -0.31 -31.76
N ILE A 1088 -16.94 0.67 -31.10
CA ILE A 1088 -17.18 2.10 -31.29
C ILE A 1088 -15.95 2.68 -31.99
N GLY A 1089 -16.16 3.28 -33.15
CA GLY A 1089 -15.14 3.90 -33.99
C GLY A 1089 -14.64 5.25 -33.50
N THR A 1090 -14.02 5.98 -34.43
CA THR A 1090 -13.39 7.29 -34.22
C THR A 1090 -14.17 8.41 -34.93
N ASP A 1091 -13.74 9.66 -34.82
CA ASP A 1091 -14.24 10.78 -35.65
C ASP A 1091 -13.58 10.85 -37.06
N GLU A 1092 -12.84 9.81 -37.49
CA GLU A 1092 -12.09 9.72 -38.75
C GLU A 1092 -12.32 8.38 -39.52
N ASP A 1093 -12.10 8.36 -40.84
CA ASP A 1093 -12.40 7.22 -41.76
C ASP A 1093 -11.97 5.80 -41.27
N ASP A 1094 -12.90 5.01 -40.75
CA ASP A 1094 -12.67 3.69 -40.14
C ASP A 1094 -12.90 2.46 -41.06
N ARG A 1095 -12.32 1.31 -40.68
CA ARG A 1095 -12.69 -0.02 -41.21
C ARG A 1095 -12.97 -0.99 -40.07
N ILE A 1096 -14.24 -1.32 -39.86
CA ILE A 1096 -14.66 -2.21 -38.78
C ILE A 1096 -15.31 -3.45 -39.39
N LYS A 1097 -14.79 -4.62 -39.03
CA LYS A 1097 -15.28 -5.92 -39.48
C LYS A 1097 -15.52 -6.82 -38.27
N GLY A 1098 -16.78 -7.23 -38.08
CA GLY A 1098 -17.20 -8.15 -37.03
C GLY A 1098 -16.83 -9.62 -37.31
N GLY A 1099 -17.38 -10.50 -36.47
CA GLY A 1099 -17.00 -11.90 -36.33
C GLY A 1099 -18.05 -12.91 -36.83
N ASP A 1100 -18.22 -13.97 -36.03
CA ASP A 1100 -19.22 -15.04 -36.20
C ASP A 1100 -20.37 -14.92 -35.16
N GLN A 1101 -20.35 -13.84 -34.34
CA GLN A 1101 -21.34 -13.47 -33.31
C GLN A 1101 -22.20 -12.27 -33.72
N ASP A 1102 -23.29 -12.04 -33.00
CA ASP A 1102 -24.16 -10.86 -33.17
C ASP A 1102 -23.39 -9.60 -32.72
N ASN A 1103 -22.97 -8.73 -33.66
CA ASN A 1103 -22.16 -7.55 -33.36
C ASN A 1103 -22.94 -6.22 -33.32
N VAL A 1104 -22.48 -5.26 -32.51
CA VAL A 1104 -22.90 -3.84 -32.56
C VAL A 1104 -21.73 -2.98 -33.01
N LEU A 1105 -21.79 -2.43 -34.23
CA LEU A 1105 -20.71 -1.65 -34.83
C LEU A 1105 -21.19 -0.21 -35.07
N GLU A 1106 -20.53 0.76 -34.45
CA GLU A 1106 -20.83 2.20 -34.56
C GLU A 1106 -19.61 2.93 -35.15
N GLY A 1107 -19.73 3.56 -36.32
CA GLY A 1107 -18.63 4.27 -36.99
C GLY A 1107 -18.30 5.64 -36.38
N GLN A 1108 -19.29 6.31 -35.79
CA GLN A 1108 -19.25 7.66 -35.20
C GLN A 1108 -19.11 8.80 -36.22
N GLY A 1109 -17.93 9.02 -36.79
CA GLY A 1109 -17.68 10.12 -37.71
C GLY A 1109 -16.59 9.79 -38.71
N GLY A 1110 -16.76 10.19 -39.97
CA GLY A 1110 -15.78 9.85 -41.00
C GLY A 1110 -16.42 9.45 -42.32
N ALA A 1111 -15.96 8.34 -42.88
CA ALA A 1111 -16.48 7.78 -44.13
C ALA A 1111 -16.25 6.27 -44.07
N ASP A 1112 -17.04 5.63 -43.22
CA ASP A 1112 -16.61 4.39 -42.57
C ASP A 1112 -16.99 3.16 -43.37
N MET A 1113 -16.26 2.07 -43.17
CA MET A 1113 -16.50 0.80 -43.85
C MET A 1113 -16.85 -0.28 -42.82
N LEU A 1114 -18.16 -0.51 -42.65
CA LEU A 1114 -18.71 -1.41 -41.63
C LEU A 1114 -19.18 -2.72 -42.26
N ALA A 1115 -18.69 -3.85 -41.76
CA ALA A 1115 -19.14 -5.19 -42.14
C ALA A 1115 -19.47 -5.98 -40.87
N GLY A 1116 -20.75 -6.32 -40.66
CA GLY A 1116 -21.16 -7.15 -39.52
C GLY A 1116 -20.49 -8.52 -39.52
N GLY A 1117 -20.61 -9.25 -40.63
CA GLY A 1117 -19.94 -10.54 -40.82
C GLY A 1117 -20.95 -11.66 -40.88
N ALA A 1118 -20.95 -12.52 -39.87
CA ALA A 1118 -22.00 -13.52 -39.69
C ALA A 1118 -22.58 -13.41 -38.29
N GLY A 1119 -23.84 -12.99 -38.19
CA GLY A 1119 -24.55 -12.82 -36.93
C GLY A 1119 -25.96 -12.33 -37.19
N GLN A 1120 -26.58 -11.73 -36.17
CA GLN A 1120 -27.56 -10.67 -36.34
C GLN A 1120 -26.89 -9.35 -35.94
N ASP A 1121 -26.43 -8.60 -36.95
CA ASP A 1121 -25.59 -7.44 -36.68
C ASP A 1121 -26.40 -6.13 -36.65
N SER A 1122 -25.93 -5.19 -35.82
CA SER A 1122 -26.48 -3.86 -35.62
C SER A 1122 -25.44 -2.83 -36.06
N LEU A 1123 -25.70 -2.14 -37.17
CA LEU A 1123 -24.74 -1.24 -37.80
C LEU A 1123 -25.26 0.20 -37.80
N THR A 1124 -24.42 1.12 -37.34
CA THR A 1124 -24.67 2.56 -37.33
C THR A 1124 -23.48 3.26 -37.95
N GLY A 1125 -23.67 4.02 -39.03
CA GLY A 1125 -22.58 4.73 -39.71
C GLY A 1125 -22.11 5.93 -38.89
N GLY A 1126 -23.05 6.78 -38.47
CA GLY A 1126 -22.79 7.99 -37.72
C GLY A 1126 -22.88 9.23 -38.61
N THR A 1127 -21.80 9.99 -38.71
CA THR A 1127 -21.75 11.24 -39.49
C THR A 1127 -20.66 11.21 -40.55
N GLY A 1128 -21.06 10.84 -41.76
CA GLY A 1128 -20.09 10.55 -42.79
C GLY A 1128 -20.68 10.27 -44.15
N GLY A 1129 -19.92 9.57 -44.98
CA GLY A 1129 -20.39 9.02 -46.25
C GLY A 1129 -20.10 7.53 -46.26
N ASP A 1130 -20.91 6.78 -45.53
CA ASP A 1130 -20.51 5.49 -44.97
C ASP A 1130 -20.85 4.34 -45.90
N THR A 1131 -20.19 3.20 -45.71
CA THR A 1131 -20.34 2.00 -46.54
C THR A 1131 -20.63 0.77 -45.70
N PHE A 1132 -21.89 0.33 -45.70
CA PHE A 1132 -22.34 -0.90 -45.04
C PHE A 1132 -22.18 -2.10 -45.99
N ILE A 1133 -21.40 -3.11 -45.60
CA ILE A 1133 -20.86 -4.12 -46.51
C ILE A 1133 -21.49 -5.49 -46.28
N THR A 1134 -21.92 -6.13 -47.37
CA THR A 1134 -22.45 -7.50 -47.37
C THR A 1134 -21.98 -8.31 -48.60
N ALA A 1135 -21.90 -9.63 -48.46
CA ALA A 1135 -21.42 -10.58 -49.45
C ALA A 1135 -22.45 -11.64 -49.85
N LEU A 1136 -22.18 -12.28 -51.00
CA LEU A 1136 -22.91 -13.47 -51.45
C LEU A 1136 -22.69 -14.67 -50.50
N GLY A 1137 -23.53 -14.77 -49.48
CA GLY A 1137 -23.57 -15.94 -48.58
C GLY A 1137 -24.04 -15.65 -47.17
N GLU A 1138 -23.96 -14.40 -46.74
CA GLU A 1138 -24.29 -13.94 -45.37
C GLU A 1138 -25.81 -13.85 -45.17
N GLY A 1139 -26.55 -13.44 -46.20
CA GLY A 1139 -27.99 -13.20 -46.08
C GLY A 1139 -28.83 -14.40 -45.62
N VAL A 1140 -29.81 -14.11 -44.76
CA VAL A 1140 -30.63 -15.07 -44.02
C VAL A 1140 -32.06 -15.25 -44.57
N SER A 1141 -32.82 -16.20 -44.04
CA SER A 1141 -34.17 -16.52 -44.55
C SER A 1141 -35.35 -15.90 -43.78
N GLU A 1142 -35.14 -15.44 -42.55
CA GLU A 1142 -36.16 -14.85 -41.67
C GLU A 1142 -35.72 -13.43 -41.29
N LYS A 1143 -36.65 -12.45 -41.26
CA LYS A 1143 -36.33 -11.04 -40.97
C LYS A 1143 -35.72 -10.85 -39.57
N GLY A 1144 -36.07 -11.73 -38.63
CA GLY A 1144 -35.63 -11.63 -37.24
C GLY A 1144 -34.20 -12.10 -37.00
N ASP A 1145 -33.51 -12.61 -38.02
CA ASP A 1145 -32.12 -13.10 -37.93
C ASP A 1145 -31.20 -12.29 -38.88
N ALA A 1146 -31.66 -11.13 -39.39
CA ALA A 1146 -30.98 -10.35 -40.42
C ALA A 1146 -30.41 -9.05 -39.85
N ASP A 1147 -29.30 -8.61 -40.43
CA ASP A 1147 -28.57 -7.40 -40.05
C ASP A 1147 -29.41 -6.14 -40.27
N LEU A 1148 -29.24 -5.18 -39.37
CA LEU A 1148 -30.00 -3.95 -39.28
C LEU A 1148 -29.07 -2.74 -39.36
N VAL A 1149 -29.31 -1.88 -40.34
CA VAL A 1149 -28.65 -0.58 -40.49
C VAL A 1149 -29.60 0.51 -39.98
N PHE A 1150 -29.16 1.29 -38.99
CA PHE A 1150 -30.04 2.20 -38.24
C PHE A 1150 -30.22 3.61 -38.83
N ASP A 1151 -29.24 4.12 -39.58
CA ASP A 1151 -29.13 5.55 -39.90
C ASP A 1151 -28.86 5.88 -41.38
N PHE A 1152 -28.93 4.87 -42.27
CA PHE A 1152 -28.64 5.00 -43.70
C PHE A 1152 -29.29 6.21 -44.40
N THR A 1153 -28.46 7.08 -44.95
CA THR A 1153 -28.80 8.37 -45.57
C THR A 1153 -28.67 8.33 -47.10
N ASP A 1154 -29.83 8.32 -47.77
CA ASP A 1154 -29.99 8.36 -49.24
C ASP A 1154 -29.19 9.50 -49.92
N GLY A 1155 -28.20 9.11 -50.73
CA GLY A 1155 -27.33 10.00 -51.50
C GLY A 1155 -26.08 10.49 -50.78
N GLU A 1156 -25.83 9.97 -49.58
CA GLU A 1156 -24.62 10.18 -48.76
C GLU A 1156 -23.92 8.81 -48.57
N ASP A 1157 -24.65 7.81 -48.05
CA ASP A 1157 -24.15 6.46 -47.76
C ASP A 1157 -24.30 5.48 -48.93
N LEU A 1158 -23.60 4.35 -48.81
CA LEU A 1158 -23.52 3.27 -49.80
C LEU A 1158 -23.70 1.89 -49.16
N ILE A 1159 -24.26 0.95 -49.95
CA ILE A 1159 -24.22 -0.47 -49.64
C ILE A 1159 -23.09 -1.13 -50.45
N GLY A 1160 -22.08 -1.63 -49.74
CA GLY A 1160 -20.97 -2.41 -50.29
C GLY A 1160 -21.41 -3.84 -50.63
N LEU A 1161 -21.09 -4.28 -51.85
CA LEU A 1161 -21.50 -5.57 -52.40
C LEU A 1161 -20.29 -6.42 -52.79
N ILE A 1162 -20.07 -7.54 -52.11
CA ILE A 1162 -19.02 -8.52 -52.41
C ILE A 1162 -19.63 -9.72 -53.14
N ASP A 1163 -19.07 -10.08 -54.31
CA ASP A 1163 -19.57 -11.13 -55.22
C ASP A 1163 -21.06 -10.99 -55.65
N LEU A 1164 -21.64 -9.79 -55.48
CA LEU A 1164 -22.99 -9.37 -55.88
C LEU A 1164 -22.94 -8.14 -56.80
N THR A 1165 -23.99 -7.89 -57.60
CA THR A 1165 -24.26 -6.56 -58.19
C THR A 1165 -25.70 -6.11 -57.92
N TYR A 1166 -25.97 -4.81 -58.10
CA TYR A 1166 -27.33 -4.25 -57.96
C TYR A 1166 -28.39 -4.98 -58.82
N GLU A 1167 -28.01 -5.58 -59.95
CA GLU A 1167 -28.94 -6.36 -60.78
C GLU A 1167 -29.32 -7.73 -60.19
N ASP A 1168 -28.59 -8.22 -59.19
CA ASP A 1168 -28.85 -9.46 -58.45
C ASP A 1168 -29.73 -9.21 -57.20
N LEU A 1169 -30.13 -7.95 -56.93
CA LEU A 1169 -30.87 -7.55 -55.73
C LEU A 1169 -32.38 -7.36 -55.96
N THR A 1170 -33.15 -7.62 -54.90
CA THR A 1170 -34.58 -7.28 -54.79
C THR A 1170 -34.81 -6.42 -53.54
N LEU A 1171 -35.31 -5.20 -53.72
CA LEU A 1171 -35.69 -4.29 -52.64
C LEU A 1171 -37.19 -4.47 -52.29
N GLU A 1172 -37.51 -4.68 -51.02
CA GLU A 1172 -38.89 -4.87 -50.53
C GLU A 1172 -39.15 -4.02 -49.27
N SER A 1173 -40.05 -3.02 -49.36
CA SER A 1173 -40.49 -2.26 -48.17
C SER A 1173 -41.42 -3.07 -47.26
N ASP A 1174 -41.18 -3.01 -45.96
CA ASP A 1174 -41.93 -3.70 -44.91
C ASP A 1174 -42.12 -2.80 -43.69
N ASP A 1175 -43.38 -2.41 -43.41
CA ASP A 1175 -43.85 -1.55 -42.30
C ASP A 1175 -43.17 -0.17 -42.04
N GLY A 1176 -42.08 0.17 -42.72
CA GLY A 1176 -41.39 1.47 -42.75
C GLY A 1176 -40.03 1.34 -43.44
N ASP A 1177 -39.35 0.27 -43.06
CA ASP A 1177 -38.02 -0.18 -43.43
C ASP A 1177 -37.95 -0.77 -44.86
N THR A 1178 -36.72 -0.94 -45.36
CA THR A 1178 -36.42 -1.62 -46.63
C THR A 1178 -35.55 -2.85 -46.44
N LEU A 1179 -36.04 -4.01 -46.88
CA LEU A 1179 -35.28 -5.25 -46.93
C LEU A 1179 -34.54 -5.35 -48.27
N ILE A 1180 -33.22 -5.45 -48.22
CA ILE A 1180 -32.34 -5.76 -49.36
C ILE A 1180 -32.21 -7.28 -49.43
N LYS A 1181 -32.49 -7.87 -50.61
CA LYS A 1181 -32.51 -9.34 -50.78
C LYS A 1181 -31.72 -9.80 -52.00
N ASP A 1182 -31.10 -10.97 -51.89
CA ASP A 1182 -30.41 -11.64 -52.99
C ASP A 1182 -31.37 -12.30 -54.01
N ASP A 1183 -30.82 -12.81 -55.12
CA ASP A 1183 -31.56 -13.49 -56.20
C ASP A 1183 -32.19 -14.84 -55.76
N ASN A 1184 -31.82 -15.37 -54.59
CA ASN A 1184 -32.45 -16.53 -53.93
C ASN A 1184 -33.57 -16.12 -52.96
N GLY A 1185 -33.69 -14.83 -52.62
CA GLY A 1185 -34.64 -14.27 -51.67
C GLY A 1185 -34.19 -14.36 -50.20
N GLN A 1186 -32.88 -14.51 -49.94
CA GLN A 1186 -32.30 -14.25 -48.62
C GLN A 1186 -32.22 -12.74 -48.37
N ILE A 1187 -32.36 -12.31 -47.12
CA ILE A 1187 -32.28 -10.92 -46.66
C ILE A 1187 -30.83 -10.65 -46.30
N LEU A 1188 -30.22 -9.66 -46.95
CA LEU A 1188 -28.84 -9.22 -46.72
C LEU A 1188 -28.82 -8.11 -45.66
N PHE A 1189 -29.68 -7.11 -45.80
CA PHE A 1189 -29.84 -6.02 -44.84
C PHE A 1189 -31.31 -5.62 -44.67
N ILE A 1190 -31.61 -5.06 -43.51
CA ILE A 1190 -32.77 -4.21 -43.24
C ILE A 1190 -32.24 -2.79 -43.04
N LEU A 1191 -32.76 -1.81 -43.78
CA LEU A 1191 -32.49 -0.39 -43.53
C LEU A 1191 -33.69 0.23 -42.78
N ASP A 1192 -33.48 0.74 -41.56
CA ASP A 1192 -34.55 1.32 -40.73
C ASP A 1192 -35.07 2.66 -41.27
N ASP A 1193 -36.39 2.89 -41.20
CA ASP A 1193 -37.14 4.05 -41.74
C ASP A 1193 -36.81 4.54 -43.19
N VAL A 1194 -36.05 3.75 -43.99
CA VAL A 1194 -35.71 4.07 -45.40
C VAL A 1194 -36.76 3.52 -46.38
N ASP A 1195 -37.37 4.40 -47.21
CA ASP A 1195 -38.32 3.98 -48.27
C ASP A 1195 -37.58 3.46 -49.52
N SER A 1196 -37.84 2.21 -49.92
CA SER A 1196 -37.21 1.54 -51.09
C SER A 1196 -37.36 2.26 -52.43
N SER A 1197 -38.17 3.32 -52.52
CA SER A 1197 -38.27 4.18 -53.70
C SER A 1197 -37.27 5.34 -53.73
N GLN A 1198 -36.48 5.51 -52.67
CA GLN A 1198 -35.30 6.38 -52.62
C GLN A 1198 -34.11 5.72 -53.32
N LEU A 1199 -33.81 4.47 -52.96
CA LEU A 1199 -32.68 3.69 -53.46
C LEU A 1199 -32.72 3.43 -54.98
N ASP A 1200 -31.65 3.77 -55.69
CA ASP A 1200 -31.34 3.35 -57.06
C ASP A 1200 -29.97 2.66 -57.16
N SER A 1201 -29.39 2.58 -58.36
CA SER A 1201 -28.10 1.92 -58.61
C SER A 1201 -26.87 2.74 -58.19
N ASN A 1202 -27.04 3.97 -57.69
CA ASN A 1202 -25.92 4.80 -57.24
C ASN A 1202 -25.57 4.53 -55.77
N ASP A 1203 -26.52 4.04 -54.98
CA ASP A 1203 -26.40 3.81 -53.53
C ASP A 1203 -25.76 2.44 -53.21
N PHE A 1204 -25.14 1.81 -54.22
CA PHE A 1204 -24.54 0.49 -54.16
C PHE A 1204 -23.18 0.49 -54.87
N VAL A 1205 -22.16 -0.03 -54.19
CA VAL A 1205 -20.78 -0.13 -54.73
C VAL A 1205 -20.34 -1.60 -54.74
N VAL A 1206 -19.77 -2.05 -55.86
CA VAL A 1206 -19.22 -3.41 -55.94
C VAL A 1206 -17.78 -3.40 -55.44
N LEU A 1207 -17.53 -4.12 -54.35
CA LEU A 1207 -16.24 -4.28 -53.72
C LEU A 1207 -15.55 -5.58 -54.19
N GLN A 1208 -14.27 -5.74 -53.85
CA GLN A 1208 -13.58 -7.02 -53.96
C GLN A 1208 -13.46 -7.67 -52.58
N THR A 1209 -13.16 -8.97 -52.54
CA THR A 1209 -13.00 -9.71 -51.28
C THR A 1209 -11.78 -9.28 -50.45
N ASP A 1210 -10.89 -8.46 -51.03
CA ASP A 1210 -9.70 -7.88 -50.39
C ASP A 1210 -9.90 -6.38 -50.01
N TRP A 1211 -11.16 -5.92 -49.87
CA TRP A 1211 -11.52 -4.54 -49.51
C TRP A 1211 -10.93 -4.07 -48.17
N TYR A 1212 -10.80 -4.99 -47.21
CA TYR A 1212 -10.26 -4.71 -45.89
C TYR A 1212 -8.74 -4.45 -45.93
N GLU A 1213 -8.03 -5.05 -46.91
CA GLU A 1213 -6.58 -4.93 -47.07
C GLU A 1213 -6.13 -3.77 -48.01
N ASN A 1214 -7.02 -3.08 -48.76
CA ASN A 1214 -6.64 -2.26 -49.94
C ASN A 1214 -7.39 -0.94 -50.21
#